data_AF-A0A2V1K4D5-F1
#
_entry.id   AF-A0A2V1K4D5-F1
#
_cell.length_a   1.000
_cell.length_b   1.000
_cell.length_c   1.000
_cell.angle_alpha   90.00
_cell.angle_beta   90.00
_cell.angle_gamma   90.00
#
_symmetry.space_group_name_H-M   'P 1'
#
loop_
_entity.id
_entity.type
_entity.pdbx_description
1 polymer ?
#
loop_
_entity_poly.entity_id
_entity_poly.type
_entity_poly.pdbx_seq_one_letter_code
_entity_poly.pdbx_strand_id
1 'polypeptide(L)'
;MPCRSTSHPNTYSPAFTLAPIHFPTMERRMSLRIMSRRWMAACAVATLGVAGLVTPAPASADTLDMVEYPIEYVDPMIGTGEAGNSPAVAEVNNFPGVSAPFGMMQLSPDTPGAYAGYRYSHDRIRGFSLTHMAAGCWAYGDVPILPVVGDSGDEPWDYTASFSHDNESAEAGRYKVQLDGDNGITQVELAATTRAGALTFDFEGDHHGSVLIKAGDSLADVQNSQVEIVGNNTVTGSVTAGSFCDNNNQHTLYFTMEFDQDFTSFGTWNDGAKEELRTEVDGNRTGASLDFNSDEDNSRVKMKVGMSYVSRENAQANLDAEIPQWDFEKVVEDNKAEWNEVLSRVKVSADSDPDDLRMFYTQLYQAQLHPNTFNDVNGEYIGFDREIHTVQEGHTQYSNFAGWDTYRSLAALQTILNPEVASDQAQTLVNNAEQGGWLPKWPVANDYTGQMTGDPIPALISSIHAFGGTDFDVDTALTYMIKGANEAGSAANGYEQRPGIESYLNLKYGPQTEPFRGDHQIVGASTTLEYSITDFAIGQFAARLGDDNTAANFVQRSQYWQNVFNPATQRAAARTEDGAFVIPSDGGFGQVGFDEGTDLQYTWLVPHNVEALTQILGGPGAMGELLDDFTSEHNSGSNSDHLWIGNQPGLGVPWLYNYIGQAYRTSELIDAVIDSSFQPHPDGKPGNDDLGAMAAWYVWASSGMYPVTPGEDHVAINAPRFDRMVFDLGNREVEILAPGAQDGNRYVAGVSYNGQEWENTWLPGDLWHEGGVVEFSLTSAPTDWGSTLEAAPPSFTEGCNDLIIGSIESDVSIEPGKLGEIPVTIQQLGETGGTVTVDIIDSDGEVLGSEVLEVDEFGRATAEITVSVPQDTAQGYYELTLSADGGTAEIPMMLRSVSSDSLYGAYNTVGSASESNPSPGNFDGSGNSYSSEALAEQGLSPDSEGSVHDLEFRWPNVPDGLPNTVTTDGQTVSLDEPASALAVLGAATNGTQTGDLVMHLDDGTEKPVSLELGDWIFPTGEGSTEAIPDNTTIAQMDRRNGDKDQVFVFATEPFKAPEGALITSVTFPSNGDLHVFTFATSEVEDPESEPVEITEIPDVTFTDESGTDKDVFTVHDVTGVEFLSDGEPIDPGTYPAEGTVTITAQPAEGYVFAPGITTEWGHTFSSESDSSESDPGSGGGDEAGDGSVHKPGAENAPGDSTDPDSDASNNTDESDLPFTGLGLTILGFSLVFLLAGVGLRLASGFRRRSTAGNDI
;
A
#
# COMPACT_ATOMS: atom_id res chain seq x y z
N MET A 1 -31.40 18.00 10.55
CA MET A 1 -32.08 19.20 11.17
C MET A 1 -31.00 20.27 11.37
N PRO A 2 -31.27 21.58 11.24
CA PRO A 2 -30.20 22.56 11.01
C PRO A 2 -29.19 22.63 12.15
N CYS A 3 -27.92 22.41 11.80
CA CYS A 3 -26.78 22.41 12.70
C CYS A 3 -26.62 23.75 13.45
N ARG A 4 -26.00 23.69 14.62
CA ARG A 4 -25.55 24.86 15.38
C ARG A 4 -24.06 24.73 15.64
N SER A 5 -23.29 25.68 15.12
CA SER A 5 -21.92 25.88 15.58
C SER A 5 -21.91 26.30 17.05
N THR A 6 -21.03 25.67 17.83
CA THR A 6 -20.69 26.06 19.21
C THR A 6 -19.20 26.32 19.31
N SER A 7 -18.76 27.45 18.76
CA SER A 7 -17.39 27.93 19.00
C SER A 7 -17.20 28.27 20.48
N HIS A 8 -16.10 27.78 21.07
CA HIS A 8 -15.69 28.05 22.45
C HIS A 8 -14.25 28.60 22.46
N PRO A 9 -14.07 29.93 22.49
CA PRO A 9 -12.75 30.54 22.42
C PRO A 9 -12.06 30.57 23.80
N ASN A 10 -11.26 29.55 24.10
CA ASN A 10 -10.40 29.56 25.28
C ASN A 10 -9.22 30.52 25.08
N THR A 11 -9.28 31.71 25.71
CA THR A 11 -8.21 32.71 25.67
C THR A 11 -7.89 33.23 27.07
N TYR A 12 -6.85 32.66 27.71
CA TYR A 12 -6.36 33.13 29.02
C TYR A 12 -4.83 33.16 29.10
N SER A 13 -4.25 34.32 28.77
CA SER A 13 -2.86 34.65 29.10
C SER A 13 -2.75 35.14 30.56
N PRO A 14 -1.78 34.67 31.38
CA PRO A 14 -1.73 34.96 32.81
C PRO A 14 -1.04 36.29 33.15
N ALA A 15 -1.74 37.15 33.91
CA ALA A 15 -1.17 38.41 34.43
C ALA A 15 -1.59 38.70 35.88
N PHE A 16 -1.05 37.93 36.84
CA PHE A 16 -1.35 38.14 38.26
C PHE A 16 -0.66 39.38 38.85
N THR A 17 -1.42 40.21 39.57
CA THR A 17 -0.91 41.24 40.48
C THR A 17 -1.51 41.06 41.87
N LEU A 18 -0.68 41.27 42.90
CA LEU A 18 -0.95 40.88 44.30
C LEU A 18 -1.95 41.78 45.07
N ALA A 19 -2.39 41.22 46.21
CA ALA A 19 -2.80 41.89 47.48
C ALA A 19 -4.33 41.86 47.82
N PRO A 20 -4.72 41.91 49.12
CA PRO A 20 -5.15 40.68 49.82
C PRO A 20 -6.34 40.89 50.82
N ILE A 21 -6.48 40.01 51.84
CA ILE A 21 -7.24 40.20 53.13
C ILE A 21 -8.77 39.96 53.00
N HIS A 22 -9.49 39.09 53.75
CA HIS A 22 -9.31 38.52 55.10
C HIS A 22 -10.18 37.24 55.33
N PHE A 23 -9.85 36.42 56.35
CA PHE A 23 -10.78 35.43 56.96
C PHE A 23 -11.74 36.08 57.99
N PRO A 24 -12.82 35.39 58.38
CA PRO A 24 -12.92 35.03 59.81
C PRO A 24 -13.34 33.58 60.09
N THR A 25 -13.00 33.11 61.30
CA THR A 25 -13.26 31.76 61.82
C THR A 25 -14.58 31.66 62.60
N MET A 26 -15.14 30.44 62.77
CA MET A 26 -15.23 29.81 64.11
C MET A 26 -15.78 28.36 64.13
N GLU A 27 -15.46 27.66 65.23
CA GLU A 27 -15.76 26.27 65.57
C GLU A 27 -17.27 25.98 65.87
N ARG A 28 -17.74 24.71 65.75
CA ARG A 28 -17.96 23.80 66.92
C ARG A 28 -18.62 22.42 66.66
N ARG A 29 -17.86 21.38 67.02
CA ARG A 29 -18.18 20.21 67.89
C ARG A 29 -19.61 19.61 67.97
N MET A 30 -19.65 18.30 67.66
CA MET A 30 -20.22 17.18 68.45
C MET A 30 -21.74 17.01 68.69
N SER A 31 -22.29 16.04 67.95
CA SER A 31 -22.76 14.72 68.46
C SER A 31 -24.18 14.49 69.06
N LEU A 32 -24.74 13.36 68.60
CA LEU A 32 -25.60 12.35 69.27
C LEU A 32 -27.15 12.46 69.30
N ARG A 33 -27.79 11.60 68.47
CA ARG A 33 -28.94 10.69 68.71
C ARG A 33 -30.23 11.19 69.42
N ILE A 34 -31.41 10.73 68.96
CA ILE A 34 -32.30 9.73 69.66
C ILE A 34 -33.66 9.48 68.94
N MET A 35 -33.99 8.19 68.69
CA MET A 35 -35.33 7.53 68.58
C MET A 35 -36.45 8.04 67.61
N SER A 36 -37.52 7.28 67.28
CA SER A 36 -37.70 5.82 66.98
C SER A 36 -39.15 5.44 66.61
N ARG A 37 -39.33 4.48 65.66
CA ARG A 37 -40.36 3.40 65.58
C ARG A 37 -41.88 3.71 65.56
N ARG A 38 -42.60 3.01 64.63
CA ARG A 38 -43.79 2.09 64.77
C ARG A 38 -44.35 1.79 63.35
N TRP A 39 -45.14 0.75 63.03
CA TRP A 39 -45.67 -0.46 63.71
C TRP A 39 -45.85 -1.58 62.62
N MET A 40 -45.67 -2.88 62.90
CA MET A 40 -46.69 -3.92 63.23
C MET A 40 -47.93 -4.05 62.31
N ALA A 41 -48.52 -5.22 62.02
CA ALA A 41 -48.16 -6.67 62.15
C ALA A 41 -49.39 -7.52 61.68
N ALA A 42 -49.36 -8.83 61.37
CA ALA A 42 -48.35 -9.79 60.85
C ALA A 42 -49.07 -11.16 60.60
N CYS A 43 -48.53 -12.07 59.77
CA CYS A 43 -49.00 -13.46 59.61
C CYS A 43 -47.83 -14.42 59.28
N ALA A 44 -47.99 -15.75 59.40
CA ALA A 44 -46.85 -16.68 59.50
C ALA A 44 -47.08 -18.11 58.96
N VAL A 45 -45.98 -18.90 58.97
CA VAL A 45 -45.85 -20.36 58.78
C VAL A 45 -45.64 -20.88 57.34
N ALA A 46 -44.36 -20.96 56.95
CA ALA A 46 -43.73 -22.18 56.41
C ALA A 46 -42.22 -22.10 56.71
N THR A 47 -41.56 -23.21 57.06
CA THR A 47 -40.14 -23.23 57.47
C THR A 47 -39.37 -24.40 56.87
N LEU A 48 -38.05 -24.19 56.66
CA LEU A 48 -37.01 -25.11 56.17
C LEU A 48 -36.84 -25.10 54.64
N GLY A 49 -35.62 -24.82 54.14
CA GLY A 49 -35.32 -24.94 52.71
C GLY A 49 -34.01 -24.35 52.17
N VAL A 50 -33.33 -23.42 52.87
CA VAL A 50 -32.07 -22.83 52.37
C VAL A 50 -31.02 -22.81 53.48
N ALA A 51 -29.89 -23.46 53.25
CA ALA A 51 -28.65 -23.17 53.96
C ALA A 51 -28.00 -21.96 53.29
N GLY A 52 -27.58 -20.97 54.07
CA GLY A 52 -27.00 -19.75 53.52
C GLY A 52 -25.65 -20.03 52.85
N LEU A 53 -25.63 -19.98 51.52
CA LEU A 53 -24.44 -19.58 50.79
C LEU A 53 -24.15 -18.14 51.20
N VAL A 54 -23.19 -17.96 52.10
CA VAL A 54 -22.48 -16.70 52.22
C VAL A 54 -21.45 -16.75 51.10
N THR A 55 -21.79 -16.15 49.96
CA THR A 55 -20.76 -15.74 49.00
C THR A 55 -19.81 -14.80 49.75
N PRO A 56 -18.49 -15.00 49.70
CA PRO A 56 -17.58 -13.93 50.09
C PRO A 56 -17.88 -12.69 49.21
N ALA A 57 -17.60 -11.51 49.71
CA ALA A 57 -17.38 -10.39 48.80
C ALA A 57 -16.09 -10.68 48.00
N PRO A 58 -15.97 -10.22 46.74
CA PRO A 58 -14.68 -10.23 46.07
C PRO A 58 -13.65 -9.48 46.92
N ALA A 59 -12.37 -9.83 46.76
CA ALA A 59 -11.29 -9.03 47.32
C ALA A 59 -11.27 -7.64 46.64
N SER A 60 -10.74 -6.64 47.33
CA SER A 60 -10.45 -5.35 46.68
C SER A 60 -9.19 -5.52 45.85
N ALA A 61 -9.21 -5.17 44.56
CA ALA A 61 -8.03 -5.25 43.70
C ALA A 61 -6.86 -4.41 44.25
N ASP A 62 -7.18 -3.29 44.90
CA ASP A 62 -6.30 -2.43 45.71
C ASP A 62 -5.68 -3.11 46.95
N THR A 63 -5.88 -4.43 47.14
CA THR A 63 -5.21 -5.27 48.15
C THR A 63 -4.42 -6.46 47.58
N LEU A 64 -4.26 -6.55 46.27
CA LEU A 64 -3.34 -7.53 45.64
C LEU A 64 -1.88 -7.08 45.81
N ASP A 65 -0.99 -8.04 46.08
CA ASP A 65 0.45 -7.83 46.05
C ASP A 65 0.90 -7.65 44.58
N MET A 66 1.83 -6.74 44.33
CA MET A 66 2.35 -6.43 42.98
C MET A 66 3.71 -7.10 42.77
N VAL A 67 4.08 -7.37 41.52
CA VAL A 67 5.41 -7.91 41.17
C VAL A 67 6.52 -6.93 41.61
N GLU A 68 7.40 -7.39 42.51
CA GLU A 68 8.52 -6.60 43.07
C GLU A 68 9.80 -6.69 42.22
N TYR A 69 9.98 -7.81 41.51
CA TYR A 69 11.14 -8.08 40.65
C TYR A 69 10.73 -8.54 39.24
N PRO A 70 10.22 -7.64 38.37
CA PRO A 70 9.83 -7.94 36.99
C PRO A 70 10.85 -8.75 36.17
N ILE A 71 12.15 -8.54 36.43
CA ILE A 71 13.22 -9.20 35.67
C ILE A 71 13.26 -10.72 35.85
N GLU A 72 12.68 -11.28 36.91
CA GLU A 72 12.58 -12.74 37.11
C GLU A 72 11.63 -13.42 36.10
N TYR A 73 10.89 -12.64 35.30
CA TYR A 73 9.93 -13.12 34.30
C TYR A 73 10.37 -12.88 32.85
N VAL A 74 11.53 -12.27 32.60
CA VAL A 74 12.02 -12.02 31.23
C VAL A 74 12.70 -13.27 30.67
N ASP A 75 12.26 -13.72 29.50
CA ASP A 75 12.83 -14.85 28.76
C ASP A 75 13.28 -14.40 27.35
N PRO A 76 14.56 -14.01 27.17
CA PRO A 76 15.08 -13.53 25.88
C PRO A 76 15.02 -14.56 24.74
N MET A 77 14.67 -15.83 24.99
CA MET A 77 14.48 -16.81 23.92
C MET A 77 13.15 -16.62 23.17
N ILE A 78 12.16 -15.92 23.71
CA ILE A 78 10.83 -15.79 23.06
C ILE A 78 10.95 -14.92 21.79
N GLY A 79 10.67 -15.54 20.65
CA GLY A 79 10.86 -14.99 19.31
C GLY A 79 12.18 -15.37 18.62
N THR A 80 12.99 -16.25 19.21
CA THR A 80 14.18 -16.81 18.55
C THR A 80 13.87 -18.02 17.65
N GLY A 81 12.62 -18.47 17.61
CA GLY A 81 12.14 -19.60 16.81
C GLY A 81 11.46 -19.22 15.50
N GLU A 82 10.99 -20.25 14.80
CA GLU A 82 10.20 -20.13 13.56
C GLU A 82 8.71 -19.93 13.92
N ALA A 83 8.00 -18.98 13.31
CA ALA A 83 6.64 -18.59 13.74
C ALA A 83 5.61 -19.73 13.55
N GLY A 84 5.33 -20.48 14.63
CA GLY A 84 4.91 -21.89 14.58
C GLY A 84 3.57 -22.27 13.91
N ASN A 85 2.85 -21.32 13.32
CA ASN A 85 1.62 -21.56 12.55
C ASN A 85 1.48 -20.74 11.24
N SER A 86 2.41 -19.83 10.91
CA SER A 86 2.30 -19.00 9.68
C SER A 86 2.97 -19.67 8.49
N PRO A 87 2.32 -19.74 7.30
CA PRO A 87 2.96 -20.17 6.07
C PRO A 87 3.67 -19.02 5.32
N ALA A 88 3.52 -17.77 5.76
CA ALA A 88 3.96 -16.58 5.03
C ALA A 88 5.25 -15.95 5.58
N VAL A 89 5.40 -15.88 6.92
CA VAL A 89 6.64 -15.46 7.58
C VAL A 89 7.08 -16.60 8.47
N ALA A 90 8.22 -17.20 8.13
CA ALA A 90 8.74 -18.39 8.80
C ALA A 90 9.52 -18.08 10.08
N GLU A 91 9.92 -16.83 10.32
CA GLU A 91 10.94 -16.46 11.32
C GLU A 91 10.51 -15.21 12.09
N VAL A 92 10.77 -15.17 13.41
CA VAL A 92 10.40 -14.03 14.28
C VAL A 92 11.57 -13.04 14.50
N ASN A 93 12.80 -13.48 14.23
CA ASN A 93 14.00 -12.63 14.21
C ASN A 93 14.28 -11.82 15.50
N ASN A 94 14.05 -12.39 16.69
CA ASN A 94 14.67 -11.91 17.92
C ASN A 94 16.03 -12.56 18.18
N PHE A 95 16.82 -11.95 19.08
CA PHE A 95 18.12 -12.45 19.54
C PHE A 95 18.17 -12.61 21.08
N PRO A 96 18.83 -13.65 21.63
CA PRO A 96 18.85 -13.94 23.08
C PRO A 96 20.01 -13.25 23.83
N GLY A 97 20.73 -12.34 23.17
CA GLY A 97 21.89 -11.64 23.69
C GLY A 97 21.60 -10.61 24.79
N VAL A 98 22.69 -10.02 25.31
CA VAL A 98 22.63 -9.03 26.39
C VAL A 98 22.81 -7.61 25.84
N SER A 99 21.87 -6.73 26.19
CA SER A 99 22.01 -5.28 26.06
C SER A 99 21.59 -4.60 27.37
N ALA A 100 21.90 -3.31 27.51
CA ALA A 100 21.21 -2.43 28.45
C ALA A 100 19.90 -1.92 27.79
N PRO A 101 18.96 -1.31 28.54
CA PRO A 101 17.83 -0.61 27.93
C PRO A 101 18.32 0.40 26.89
N PHE A 102 17.80 0.30 25.66
CA PHE A 102 18.24 1.12 24.51
C PHE A 102 19.77 1.12 24.24
N GLY A 103 20.48 0.04 24.59
CA GLY A 103 21.94 -0.03 24.48
C GLY A 103 22.47 0.10 23.04
N MET A 104 23.67 0.67 22.90
CA MET A 104 24.48 0.66 21.66
C MET A 104 25.08 -0.74 21.41
N MET A 105 25.47 -1.42 22.48
CA MET A 105 25.99 -2.79 22.50
C MET A 105 24.84 -3.78 22.60
N GLN A 106 24.67 -4.69 21.64
CA GLN A 106 23.78 -5.84 21.74
C GLN A 106 24.60 -7.13 21.59
N LEU A 107 25.19 -7.60 22.69
CA LEU A 107 26.18 -8.68 22.70
C LEU A 107 25.48 -10.05 22.71
N SER A 108 25.37 -10.69 21.54
CA SER A 108 24.57 -11.92 21.32
C SER A 108 25.38 -13.06 20.66
N PRO A 109 25.02 -14.34 20.87
CA PRO A 109 25.44 -15.44 20.00
C PRO A 109 24.96 -15.28 18.56
N ASP A 110 25.84 -15.64 17.62
CA ASP A 110 25.54 -15.81 16.22
C ASP A 110 25.42 -17.30 15.84
N THR A 111 24.29 -17.72 15.28
CA THR A 111 24.13 -18.98 14.54
C THR A 111 24.28 -18.74 13.03
N PRO A 112 24.85 -19.67 12.24
CA PRO A 112 24.99 -19.47 10.80
C PRO A 112 23.64 -19.30 10.08
N GLY A 113 23.50 -18.22 9.30
CA GLY A 113 22.34 -18.01 8.43
C GLY A 113 21.06 -17.62 9.17
N ALA A 114 21.11 -16.55 9.97
CA ALA A 114 19.97 -15.98 10.69
C ALA A 114 20.01 -14.45 10.66
N TYR A 115 18.93 -13.78 10.26
CA TYR A 115 18.91 -12.32 10.03
C TYR A 115 19.29 -11.50 11.27
N ALA A 116 18.64 -11.78 12.41
CA ALA A 116 18.96 -11.21 13.72
C ALA A 116 20.08 -11.98 14.46
N GLY A 117 20.93 -12.70 13.74
CA GLY A 117 22.07 -13.46 14.27
C GLY A 117 21.73 -14.84 14.82
N TYR A 118 20.59 -15.05 15.48
CA TYR A 118 20.29 -16.30 16.18
C TYR A 118 18.99 -16.98 15.72
N ARG A 119 18.99 -18.32 15.63
CA ARG A 119 17.79 -19.16 15.51
C ARG A 119 17.84 -20.36 16.46
N TYR A 120 16.77 -20.58 17.21
CA TYR A 120 16.63 -21.68 18.17
C TYR A 120 16.55 -23.08 17.54
N SER A 121 16.45 -23.19 16.21
CA SER A 121 16.52 -24.47 15.49
C SER A 121 17.96 -24.89 15.12
N HIS A 122 18.98 -24.06 15.38
CA HIS A 122 20.38 -24.29 15.00
C HIS A 122 21.24 -24.83 16.16
N ASP A 123 22.14 -25.77 15.85
CA ASP A 123 23.04 -26.44 16.82
C ASP A 123 24.51 -25.98 16.75
N ARG A 124 24.77 -24.83 16.08
CA ARG A 124 26.12 -24.26 15.87
C ARG A 124 26.16 -22.75 16.04
N ILE A 125 27.28 -22.27 16.60
CA ILE A 125 27.60 -20.85 16.79
C ILE A 125 28.83 -20.47 15.94
N ARG A 126 28.77 -19.35 15.20
CA ARG A 126 29.91 -18.75 14.45
C ARG A 126 30.74 -17.76 15.25
N GLY A 127 30.18 -17.24 16.35
CA GLY A 127 30.82 -16.33 17.29
C GLY A 127 29.79 -15.65 18.20
N PHE A 128 30.24 -14.67 18.97
CA PHE A 128 29.42 -13.75 19.74
C PHE A 128 29.82 -12.34 19.31
N SER A 129 28.92 -11.61 18.65
CA SER A 129 29.20 -10.30 18.03
C SER A 129 28.55 -9.14 18.79
N LEU A 130 28.97 -7.91 18.45
CA LEU A 130 28.77 -6.72 19.29
C LEU A 130 27.44 -6.01 19.06
N THR A 131 26.82 -6.21 17.91
CA THR A 131 25.65 -5.46 17.44
C THR A 131 24.59 -6.40 16.89
N HIS A 132 23.31 -6.18 17.18
CA HIS A 132 22.17 -6.99 16.72
C HIS A 132 20.89 -6.15 16.67
N MET A 133 19.94 -6.51 15.80
CA MET A 133 18.66 -5.82 15.65
C MET A 133 17.56 -6.82 15.32
N ALA A 134 16.35 -6.60 15.86
CA ALA A 134 15.21 -7.51 15.69
C ALA A 134 14.37 -7.16 14.44
N ALA A 135 14.87 -7.51 13.25
CA ALA A 135 14.31 -7.10 11.95
C ALA A 135 14.37 -8.24 10.91
N GLY A 136 13.58 -8.12 9.84
CA GLY A 136 13.45 -9.12 8.77
C GLY A 136 14.58 -9.20 7.72
N CYS A 137 15.64 -8.40 7.84
CA CYS A 137 16.76 -8.34 6.88
C CYS A 137 18.12 -8.51 7.56
N TRP A 138 19.15 -8.82 6.76
CA TRP A 138 20.54 -8.86 7.21
C TRP A 138 20.98 -7.51 7.77
N ALA A 139 21.36 -7.48 9.05
CA ALA A 139 21.84 -6.30 9.74
C ALA A 139 22.84 -6.69 10.83
N TYR A 140 23.85 -5.85 11.04
CA TYR A 140 24.75 -5.96 12.19
C TYR A 140 25.39 -7.35 12.35
N GLY A 141 25.56 -7.86 13.56
CA GLY A 141 26.36 -9.04 13.89
C GLY A 141 27.86 -8.80 13.77
N ASP A 142 28.30 -7.57 14.06
CA ASP A 142 29.65 -7.08 13.75
C ASP A 142 30.71 -7.59 14.73
N VAL A 143 31.88 -7.96 14.20
CA VAL A 143 33.06 -8.42 14.95
C VAL A 143 32.78 -9.67 15.83
N PRO A 144 32.31 -10.81 15.27
CA PRO A 144 32.13 -12.06 16.02
C PRO A 144 33.40 -12.55 16.72
N ILE A 145 33.30 -12.77 18.04
CA ILE A 145 34.31 -13.39 18.88
C ILE A 145 34.00 -14.87 19.07
N LEU A 146 34.95 -15.78 18.79
CA LEU A 146 34.74 -17.22 18.99
C LEU A 146 35.92 -17.84 19.78
N PRO A 147 35.71 -18.31 21.02
CA PRO A 147 36.69 -19.14 21.72
C PRO A 147 36.74 -20.54 21.10
N VAL A 148 37.96 -21.09 20.95
CA VAL A 148 38.25 -22.43 20.40
C VAL A 148 39.37 -23.08 21.21
N VAL A 149 39.62 -24.38 21.02
CA VAL A 149 40.74 -25.10 21.66
C VAL A 149 41.52 -25.89 20.63
N GLY A 150 42.85 -25.82 20.74
CA GLY A 150 43.76 -26.37 19.75
C GLY A 150 43.88 -25.47 18.52
N ASP A 151 44.36 -26.05 17.43
CA ASP A 151 44.64 -25.36 16.17
C ASP A 151 43.33 -25.08 15.41
N SER A 152 43.05 -23.80 15.10
CA SER A 152 41.92 -23.40 14.25
C SER A 152 42.08 -23.84 12.80
N GLY A 153 43.28 -24.26 12.40
CA GLY A 153 43.61 -24.71 11.05
C GLY A 153 43.80 -23.58 10.05
N ASP A 154 43.88 -23.96 8.77
CA ASP A 154 44.16 -23.05 7.65
C ASP A 154 42.98 -22.11 7.31
N GLU A 155 41.79 -22.28 7.91
CA GLU A 155 40.57 -21.50 7.60
C GLU A 155 39.86 -21.03 8.90
N PRO A 156 40.45 -20.11 9.69
CA PRO A 156 39.89 -19.66 10.98
C PRO A 156 38.56 -18.91 10.85
N TRP A 157 38.23 -18.41 9.65
CA TRP A 157 36.97 -17.71 9.35
C TRP A 157 35.75 -18.64 9.45
N ASP A 158 35.77 -19.76 8.75
CA ASP A 158 34.64 -20.68 8.61
C ASP A 158 34.43 -21.54 9.88
N TYR A 159 35.28 -21.36 10.90
CA TYR A 159 35.22 -22.11 12.14
C TYR A 159 33.92 -21.78 12.90
N THR A 160 33.22 -22.82 13.33
CA THR A 160 31.97 -22.76 14.12
C THR A 160 32.01 -23.85 15.19
N ALA A 161 31.60 -23.51 16.42
CA ALA A 161 31.45 -24.46 17.51
C ALA A 161 30.02 -25.05 17.51
N SER A 162 29.84 -26.28 17.99
CA SER A 162 28.51 -26.80 18.30
C SER A 162 28.08 -26.40 19.71
N PHE A 163 26.78 -26.47 20.00
CA PHE A 163 26.22 -26.26 21.34
C PHE A 163 24.90 -27.04 21.50
N SER A 164 24.28 -26.94 22.68
CA SER A 164 22.95 -27.49 22.92
C SER A 164 22.19 -26.65 23.94
N HIS A 165 20.90 -26.41 23.69
CA HIS A 165 20.02 -25.68 24.60
C HIS A 165 19.88 -26.36 25.99
N ASP A 166 20.19 -27.65 26.12
CA ASP A 166 20.30 -28.34 27.41
C ASP A 166 21.38 -27.73 28.33
N ASN A 167 22.36 -27.00 27.76
CA ASN A 167 23.47 -26.32 28.44
C ASN A 167 23.53 -24.80 28.13
N GLU A 168 22.41 -24.20 27.73
CA GLU A 168 22.27 -22.78 27.40
C GLU A 168 21.32 -22.08 28.38
N SER A 169 21.52 -20.79 28.61
CA SER A 169 20.59 -19.95 29.37
C SER A 169 20.74 -18.48 28.97
N ALA A 170 19.64 -17.86 28.57
CA ALA A 170 19.54 -16.42 28.39
C ALA A 170 18.71 -15.82 29.54
N GLU A 171 19.22 -14.76 30.15
CA GLU A 171 18.56 -13.93 31.15
C GLU A 171 18.82 -12.47 30.77
N ALA A 172 17.91 -11.54 31.05
CA ALA A 172 18.24 -10.11 30.94
C ALA A 172 19.49 -9.82 31.78
N GLY A 173 20.54 -9.30 31.15
CA GLY A 173 21.85 -9.06 31.78
C GLY A 173 22.84 -10.22 31.84
N ARG A 174 22.49 -11.45 31.41
CA ARG A 174 23.45 -12.56 31.28
C ARG A 174 23.01 -13.58 30.22
N TYR A 175 23.79 -13.71 29.14
CA TYR A 175 23.73 -14.90 28.27
C TYR A 175 24.86 -15.86 28.64
N LYS A 176 24.60 -17.16 28.53
CA LYS A 176 25.54 -18.23 28.89
C LYS A 176 25.30 -19.48 28.05
N VAL A 177 26.39 -20.11 27.62
CA VAL A 177 26.34 -21.38 26.88
C VAL A 177 27.57 -22.25 27.15
N GLN A 178 27.41 -23.57 27.10
CA GLN A 178 28.53 -24.51 26.93
C GLN A 178 28.66 -24.88 25.44
N LEU A 179 29.87 -24.79 24.90
CA LEU A 179 30.17 -25.16 23.52
C LEU A 179 30.54 -26.66 23.46
N ASP A 180 29.66 -27.45 22.83
CA ASP A 180 29.77 -28.91 22.74
C ASP A 180 30.77 -29.35 21.65
N GLY A 181 31.57 -30.37 21.98
CA GLY A 181 32.56 -30.98 21.10
C GLY A 181 33.74 -31.55 21.88
N ASP A 182 34.75 -32.10 21.19
CA ASP A 182 36.04 -32.52 21.79
C ASP A 182 36.93 -31.29 22.16
N ASN A 183 36.30 -30.17 22.52
CA ASN A 183 36.81 -28.81 22.38
C ASN A 183 37.11 -28.10 23.72
N GLY A 184 37.03 -28.77 24.86
CA GLY A 184 37.57 -28.27 26.14
C GLY A 184 37.17 -26.86 26.57
N ILE A 185 35.97 -26.38 26.22
CA ILE A 185 35.39 -25.11 26.68
C ILE A 185 34.16 -25.47 27.52
N THR A 186 34.22 -25.25 28.83
CA THR A 186 33.11 -25.55 29.75
C THR A 186 32.08 -24.44 29.81
N GLN A 187 32.45 -23.20 29.44
CA GLN A 187 31.56 -22.06 29.59
C GLN A 187 31.98 -20.87 28.73
N VAL A 188 31.00 -20.23 28.10
CA VAL A 188 31.06 -18.84 27.64
C VAL A 188 29.97 -18.07 28.39
N GLU A 189 30.28 -16.89 28.90
CA GLU A 189 29.32 -15.99 29.53
C GLU A 189 29.48 -14.56 28.98
N LEU A 190 28.37 -13.88 28.71
CA LEU A 190 28.27 -12.53 28.14
C LEU A 190 27.52 -11.60 29.11
N ALA A 191 27.96 -10.33 29.20
CA ALA A 191 27.26 -9.26 29.90
C ALA A 191 27.53 -7.92 29.19
N ALA A 192 26.62 -6.94 29.26
CA ALA A 192 26.75 -5.65 28.58
C ALA A 192 26.38 -4.45 29.45
N THR A 193 26.94 -3.31 29.09
CA THR A 193 26.57 -1.95 29.49
C THR A 193 26.07 -1.21 28.24
N THR A 194 25.83 0.10 28.29
CA THR A 194 25.30 0.84 27.15
C THR A 194 26.20 0.73 25.90
N ARG A 195 27.53 0.81 26.04
CA ARG A 195 28.53 0.89 24.94
C ARG A 195 29.70 -0.08 25.08
N ALA A 196 29.77 -0.82 26.18
CA ALA A 196 30.81 -1.80 26.44
C ALA A 196 30.24 -3.17 26.84
N GLY A 197 31.00 -4.23 26.57
CA GLY A 197 30.67 -5.62 26.88
C GLY A 197 31.77 -6.29 27.70
N ALA A 198 31.39 -7.30 28.49
CA ALA A 198 32.29 -8.19 29.19
C ALA A 198 31.99 -9.64 28.78
N LEU A 199 33.05 -10.40 28.49
CA LEU A 199 32.97 -11.81 28.13
C LEU A 199 33.92 -12.62 29.01
N THR A 200 33.55 -13.86 29.31
CA THR A 200 34.47 -14.80 29.97
C THR A 200 34.41 -16.18 29.34
N PHE A 201 35.56 -16.83 29.23
CA PHE A 201 35.74 -18.14 28.60
C PHE A 201 36.42 -19.08 29.60
N ASP A 202 35.73 -20.14 30.03
CA ASP A 202 36.29 -21.17 30.92
C ASP A 202 36.78 -22.37 30.08
N PHE A 203 38.09 -22.65 30.13
CA PHE A 203 38.75 -23.76 29.43
C PHE A 203 39.02 -24.95 30.36
N GLU A 204 39.04 -26.18 29.81
CA GLU A 204 39.32 -27.41 30.56
C GLU A 204 40.83 -27.69 30.71
N GLY A 205 41.33 -27.71 31.94
CA GLY A 205 42.64 -28.29 32.30
C GLY A 205 43.84 -27.68 31.57
N ASP A 206 44.85 -28.50 31.26
CA ASP A 206 46.10 -28.10 30.56
C ASP A 206 45.92 -27.88 29.04
N HIS A 207 44.73 -27.47 28.57
CA HIS A 207 44.46 -27.28 27.14
C HIS A 207 45.02 -25.93 26.63
N HIS A 208 45.41 -25.86 25.35
CA HIS A 208 45.67 -24.58 24.69
C HIS A 208 44.34 -24.00 24.17
N GLY A 209 43.79 -23.04 24.92
CA GLY A 209 42.64 -22.25 24.51
C GLY A 209 43.08 -21.07 23.65
N SER A 210 42.32 -20.78 22.60
CA SER A 210 42.55 -19.65 21.71
C SER A 210 41.24 -18.88 21.50
N VAL A 211 41.33 -17.58 21.24
CA VAL A 211 40.18 -16.74 20.88
C VAL A 211 40.37 -16.21 19.47
N LEU A 212 39.36 -16.40 18.63
CA LEU A 212 39.28 -15.86 17.27
C LEU A 212 38.44 -14.58 17.30
N ILE A 213 39.00 -13.49 16.80
CA ILE A 213 38.31 -12.20 16.59
C ILE A 213 38.10 -12.05 15.09
N LYS A 214 36.88 -12.32 14.60
CA LYS A 214 36.53 -12.27 13.17
C LYS A 214 36.13 -10.84 12.78
N ALA A 215 37.07 -9.90 12.85
CA ALA A 215 36.75 -8.48 12.74
C ALA A 215 36.20 -8.03 11.37
N GLY A 216 36.42 -8.78 10.30
CA GLY A 216 35.76 -8.55 9.02
C GLY A 216 34.43 -9.26 8.84
N ASP A 217 33.99 -10.05 9.81
CA ASP A 217 32.75 -10.84 9.73
C ASP A 217 31.58 -10.03 10.33
N SER A 218 30.42 -10.14 9.70
CA SER A 218 29.16 -9.45 10.01
C SER A 218 28.01 -10.34 9.53
N LEU A 219 26.76 -10.03 9.86
CA LEU A 219 25.58 -10.63 9.20
C LEU A 219 25.25 -9.88 7.91
N ALA A 220 25.64 -8.60 7.84
CA ALA A 220 25.51 -7.73 6.69
C ALA A 220 26.78 -7.76 5.82
N ASP A 221 26.80 -7.09 4.66
CA ASP A 221 27.98 -7.04 3.79
C ASP A 221 29.11 -6.22 4.44
N VAL A 222 30.36 -6.69 4.34
CA VAL A 222 31.54 -5.98 4.85
C VAL A 222 32.41 -5.41 3.73
N GLN A 223 32.45 -4.08 3.63
CA GLN A 223 33.19 -3.35 2.59
C GLN A 223 34.67 -3.13 2.97
N ASN A 224 35.01 -3.03 4.26
CA ASN A 224 36.39 -3.12 4.76
C ASN A 224 36.44 -3.48 6.26
N SER A 225 37.58 -3.97 6.74
CA SER A 225 37.85 -4.20 8.15
C SER A 225 39.34 -4.06 8.49
N GLN A 226 39.64 -3.80 9.77
CA GLN A 226 41.01 -3.63 10.28
C GLN A 226 41.17 -4.27 11.64
N VAL A 227 42.36 -4.86 11.89
CA VAL A 227 42.76 -5.38 13.19
C VAL A 227 44.20 -5.01 13.51
N GLU A 228 44.42 -4.52 14.73
CA GLU A 228 45.71 -4.20 15.31
C GLU A 228 45.84 -4.86 16.70
N ILE A 229 46.89 -5.67 16.88
CA ILE A 229 47.22 -6.32 18.15
C ILE A 229 48.22 -5.42 18.89
N VAL A 230 47.75 -4.80 19.97
CA VAL A 230 48.50 -3.77 20.73
C VAL A 230 49.13 -4.41 21.96
N GLY A 231 50.47 -4.38 22.01
CA GLY A 231 51.22 -4.97 23.11
C GLY A 231 51.13 -6.50 23.08
N ASN A 232 50.51 -7.09 24.11
CA ASN A 232 50.29 -8.53 24.22
C ASN A 232 49.04 -8.90 25.05
N ASN A 233 48.09 -7.98 25.23
CA ASN A 233 46.80 -8.25 25.89
C ASN A 233 45.64 -7.35 25.38
N THR A 234 45.84 -6.66 24.25
CA THR A 234 44.84 -5.75 23.66
C THR A 234 44.73 -5.98 22.15
N VAL A 235 43.51 -5.89 21.62
CA VAL A 235 43.23 -5.86 20.17
C VAL A 235 42.28 -4.69 19.89
N THR A 236 42.57 -3.88 18.88
CA THR A 236 41.70 -2.77 18.45
C THR A 236 41.55 -2.80 16.93
N GLY A 237 40.49 -2.19 16.42
CA GLY A 237 40.19 -2.27 14.99
C GLY A 237 38.95 -1.49 14.60
N SER A 238 38.46 -1.81 13.41
CA SER A 238 37.21 -1.29 12.89
C SER A 238 36.64 -2.20 11.81
N VAL A 239 35.32 -2.16 11.62
CA VAL A 239 34.63 -2.79 10.49
C VAL A 239 33.69 -1.77 9.84
N THR A 240 33.69 -1.73 8.52
CA THR A 240 32.72 -0.99 7.71
C THR A 240 31.79 -2.02 7.08
N ALA A 241 30.52 -1.98 7.47
CA ALA A 241 29.48 -2.90 7.04
C ALA A 241 28.25 -2.14 6.51
N GLY A 242 27.34 -2.82 5.81
CA GLY A 242 26.21 -2.21 5.13
C GLY A 242 25.34 -3.21 4.36
N SER A 243 24.57 -2.75 3.36
CA SER A 243 23.61 -3.57 2.59
C SER A 243 22.36 -4.00 3.39
N PHE A 244 21.77 -3.11 4.20
CA PHE A 244 20.52 -3.44 4.90
C PHE A 244 19.37 -3.57 3.90
N CYS A 245 18.76 -4.74 3.79
CA CYS A 245 17.81 -5.10 2.73
C CYS A 245 18.32 -4.70 1.33
N ASP A 246 19.59 -5.00 1.02
CA ASP A 246 20.30 -4.67 -0.23
C ASP A 246 20.44 -3.14 -0.54
N ASN A 247 20.08 -2.24 0.38
CA ASN A 247 20.25 -0.79 0.21
C ASN A 247 21.73 -0.35 0.35
N ASN A 248 22.10 0.76 -0.30
CA ASN A 248 23.48 1.25 -0.32
C ASN A 248 23.97 1.94 0.99
N ASN A 249 23.30 1.71 2.13
CA ASN A 249 23.67 2.27 3.42
C ASN A 249 24.94 1.60 3.99
N GLN A 250 25.77 2.36 4.71
CA GLN A 250 26.99 1.84 5.35
C GLN A 250 27.24 2.49 6.71
N HIS A 251 27.71 1.71 7.68
CA HIS A 251 28.20 2.18 8.99
C HIS A 251 29.66 1.77 9.20
N THR A 252 30.37 2.44 10.11
CA THR A 252 31.69 1.99 10.57
C THR A 252 31.72 1.89 12.09
N LEU A 253 31.94 0.68 12.58
CA LEU A 253 32.09 0.37 14.00
C LEU A 253 33.58 0.28 14.32
N TYR A 254 34.03 1.04 15.32
CA TYR A 254 35.36 0.97 15.92
C TYR A 254 35.30 0.16 17.22
N PHE A 255 36.33 -0.62 17.52
CA PHE A 255 36.39 -1.42 18.74
C PHE A 255 37.76 -1.43 19.42
N THR A 256 37.76 -1.68 20.72
CA THR A 256 38.95 -2.06 21.50
C THR A 256 38.58 -3.17 22.47
N MET A 257 39.45 -4.17 22.59
CA MET A 257 39.28 -5.38 23.38
C MET A 257 40.49 -5.55 24.28
N GLU A 258 40.27 -5.53 25.58
CA GLU A 258 41.28 -5.84 26.60
C GLU A 258 41.09 -7.27 27.10
N PHE A 259 42.19 -7.93 27.46
CA PHE A 259 42.21 -9.24 28.12
C PHE A 259 42.94 -9.14 29.47
N ASP A 260 42.51 -9.95 30.46
CA ASP A 260 43.07 -9.92 31.82
C ASP A 260 44.39 -10.70 31.98
N GLN A 261 44.83 -11.40 30.93
CA GLN A 261 46.11 -12.11 30.86
C GLN A 261 46.79 -12.01 29.49
N ASP A 262 48.12 -12.13 29.51
CA ASP A 262 49.00 -12.01 28.33
C ASP A 262 48.78 -13.12 27.29
N PHE A 263 48.70 -12.75 26.01
CA PHE A 263 48.78 -13.66 24.87
C PHE A 263 50.13 -14.40 24.84
N THR A 264 50.10 -15.70 24.54
CA THR A 264 51.29 -16.57 24.52
C THR A 264 51.82 -16.80 23.11
N SER A 265 50.93 -16.78 22.12
CA SER A 265 51.19 -16.54 20.70
C SER A 265 50.00 -15.77 20.12
N PHE A 266 50.17 -15.20 18.94
CA PHE A 266 49.10 -14.55 18.19
C PHE A 266 49.44 -14.46 16.69
N GLY A 267 48.42 -14.26 15.86
CA GLY A 267 48.57 -13.91 14.46
C GLY A 267 47.28 -13.31 13.89
N THR A 268 47.35 -12.77 12.67
CA THR A 268 46.22 -12.15 11.97
C THR A 268 46.03 -12.77 10.59
N TRP A 269 44.84 -12.67 10.00
CA TRP A 269 44.57 -13.06 8.62
C TRP A 269 43.85 -11.96 7.83
N ASN A 270 43.89 -12.04 6.50
CA ASN A 270 42.96 -11.37 5.58
C ASN A 270 42.71 -12.32 4.41
N ASP A 271 41.60 -13.05 4.49
CA ASP A 271 41.29 -14.25 3.72
C ASP A 271 42.31 -15.40 3.90
N GLY A 272 41.82 -16.65 3.90
CA GLY A 272 42.62 -17.85 4.14
C GLY A 272 43.37 -17.89 5.50
N ALA A 273 44.56 -18.48 5.47
CA ALA A 273 45.27 -18.94 6.68
C ALA A 273 45.95 -17.84 7.54
N LYS A 274 46.02 -18.11 8.85
CA LYS A 274 46.67 -17.28 9.89
C LYS A 274 48.13 -16.95 9.55
N GLU A 275 48.47 -15.66 9.50
CA GLU A 275 49.85 -15.18 9.48
C GLU A 275 50.37 -15.00 10.92
N GLU A 276 51.08 -16.02 11.42
CA GLU A 276 51.71 -16.03 12.75
C GLU A 276 52.63 -14.82 13.00
N LEU A 277 52.53 -14.25 14.20
CA LEU A 277 53.29 -13.09 14.69
C LEU A 277 53.09 -11.79 13.90
N ARG A 278 52.11 -11.72 12.99
CA ARG A 278 51.62 -10.46 12.41
C ARG A 278 50.72 -9.76 13.41
N THR A 279 50.84 -8.43 13.50
CA THR A 279 50.13 -7.58 14.48
C THR A 279 49.15 -6.59 13.87
N GLU A 280 49.09 -6.47 12.53
CA GLU A 280 48.29 -5.43 11.86
C GLU A 280 47.80 -5.92 10.49
N VAL A 281 46.51 -5.76 10.22
CA VAL A 281 45.87 -6.19 8.96
C VAL A 281 44.68 -5.30 8.60
N ASP A 282 44.42 -5.18 7.29
CA ASP A 282 43.37 -4.39 6.65
C ASP A 282 42.84 -5.18 5.42
N GLY A 283 41.55 -5.04 5.11
CA GLY A 283 40.82 -5.67 3.99
C GLY A 283 39.46 -6.24 4.38
N ASN A 284 38.80 -6.99 3.51
CA ASN A 284 37.40 -7.43 3.74
C ASN A 284 37.26 -8.60 4.73
N ARG A 285 38.13 -9.61 4.69
CA ARG A 285 38.00 -10.83 5.51
C ARG A 285 39.08 -10.91 6.60
N THR A 286 39.20 -9.86 7.43
CA THR A 286 40.26 -9.80 8.46
C THR A 286 39.89 -10.45 9.79
N GLY A 287 40.91 -10.75 10.59
CA GLY A 287 40.75 -11.15 11.98
C GLY A 287 42.06 -11.43 12.70
N ALA A 288 41.95 -11.78 13.98
CA ALA A 288 43.07 -12.19 14.84
C ALA A 288 42.80 -13.51 15.57
N SER A 289 43.86 -14.30 15.78
CA SER A 289 43.89 -15.49 16.62
C SER A 289 44.83 -15.23 17.79
N LEU A 290 44.33 -15.43 19.01
CA LEU A 290 44.98 -15.07 20.28
C LEU A 290 45.12 -16.34 21.12
N ASP A 291 46.34 -16.80 21.37
CA ASP A 291 46.60 -18.13 21.95
C ASP A 291 47.02 -18.02 23.43
N PHE A 292 46.33 -18.74 24.33
CA PHE A 292 46.53 -18.68 25.80
C PHE A 292 47.11 -19.98 26.37
N ASN A 293 47.74 -19.87 27.55
CA ASN A 293 48.11 -21.02 28.38
C ASN A 293 47.08 -21.19 29.49
N SER A 294 46.08 -22.06 29.27
CA SER A 294 45.24 -22.57 30.35
C SER A 294 46.06 -23.56 31.19
N ASP A 295 46.31 -23.21 32.43
CA ASP A 295 46.68 -24.15 33.50
C ASP A 295 45.70 -23.99 34.68
N GLU A 296 45.85 -24.75 35.77
CA GLU A 296 44.92 -24.71 36.92
C GLU A 296 44.75 -23.30 37.55
N ASP A 297 45.68 -22.35 37.33
CA ASP A 297 45.60 -20.98 37.84
C ASP A 297 45.10 -19.96 36.77
N ASN A 298 45.09 -20.32 35.47
CA ASN A 298 44.83 -19.42 34.34
C ASN A 298 43.73 -19.92 33.36
N SER A 299 42.87 -20.84 33.79
CA SER A 299 41.88 -21.50 32.93
C SER A 299 40.65 -20.67 32.56
N ARG A 300 40.43 -19.51 33.20
CA ARG A 300 39.36 -18.56 32.85
C ARG A 300 39.96 -17.30 32.26
N VAL A 301 39.74 -17.08 30.96
CA VAL A 301 40.07 -15.82 30.29
C VAL A 301 38.91 -14.85 30.49
N LYS A 302 39.21 -13.59 30.82
CA LYS A 302 38.24 -12.48 30.70
C LYS A 302 38.62 -11.56 29.56
N MET A 303 37.61 -11.09 28.85
CA MET A 303 37.72 -10.01 27.88
C MET A 303 36.75 -8.89 28.27
N LYS A 304 37.14 -7.63 28.04
CA LYS A 304 36.22 -6.50 28.00
C LYS A 304 36.35 -5.82 26.64
N VAL A 305 35.24 -5.40 26.05
CA VAL A 305 35.19 -4.74 24.75
C VAL A 305 34.46 -3.41 24.88
N GLY A 306 34.99 -2.35 24.28
CA GLY A 306 34.25 -1.12 24.02
C GLY A 306 34.09 -0.92 22.52
N MET A 307 32.94 -0.36 22.11
CA MET A 307 32.67 0.03 20.73
C MET A 307 32.39 1.54 20.62
N SER A 308 32.48 2.09 19.41
CA SER A 308 32.10 3.47 19.06
C SER A 308 31.84 3.55 17.55
N TYR A 309 30.92 4.42 17.12
CA TYR A 309 30.73 4.74 15.70
C TYR A 309 31.60 5.95 15.23
N VAL A 310 32.44 6.49 16.11
CA VAL A 310 33.26 7.70 15.87
C VAL A 310 34.76 7.39 15.77
N SER A 311 35.34 6.65 16.73
CA SER A 311 36.78 6.37 16.73
C SER A 311 37.21 5.22 17.65
N ARG A 312 38.41 4.68 17.42
CA ARG A 312 39.06 3.73 18.34
C ARG A 312 39.34 4.37 19.71
N GLU A 313 39.69 5.64 19.73
CA GLU A 313 39.89 6.45 20.93
C GLU A 313 38.61 6.55 21.77
N ASN A 314 37.46 6.78 21.16
CA ASN A 314 36.18 6.81 21.87
C ASN A 314 35.71 5.41 22.28
N ALA A 315 35.98 4.36 21.49
CA ALA A 315 35.75 2.98 21.92
C ALA A 315 36.51 2.64 23.22
N GLN A 316 37.74 3.13 23.39
CA GLN A 316 38.47 3.03 24.67
C GLN A 316 37.90 3.95 25.75
N ALA A 317 37.45 5.17 25.43
CA ALA A 317 36.81 6.06 26.40
C ALA A 317 35.51 5.47 26.98
N ASN A 318 34.70 4.82 26.13
CA ASN A 318 33.51 4.09 26.52
C ASN A 318 33.88 2.91 27.44
N LEU A 319 34.89 2.11 27.07
CA LEU A 319 35.39 0.99 27.87
C LEU A 319 35.93 1.41 29.25
N ASP A 320 36.74 2.46 29.30
CA ASP A 320 37.35 3.02 30.52
C ASP A 320 36.29 3.62 31.46
N ALA A 321 35.19 4.15 30.90
CA ALA A 321 34.09 4.75 31.67
C ALA A 321 33.13 3.69 32.22
N GLU A 322 32.68 2.75 31.38
CA GLU A 322 31.60 1.81 31.72
C GLU A 322 32.12 0.52 32.38
N ILE A 323 33.29 -0.01 32.00
CA ILE A 323 33.87 -1.23 32.60
C ILE A 323 35.35 -1.05 33.03
N PRO A 324 35.63 -0.19 34.04
CA PRO A 324 36.98 0.10 34.54
C PRO A 324 37.62 -1.01 35.39
N GLN A 325 36.93 -2.13 35.64
CA GLN A 325 37.42 -3.22 36.52
C GLN A 325 37.07 -4.61 35.97
N TRP A 326 37.87 -5.61 36.35
CA TRP A 326 37.74 -7.01 35.91
C TRP A 326 36.69 -7.83 36.68
N ASP A 327 35.51 -7.22 36.90
CA ASP A 327 34.42 -7.77 37.70
C ASP A 327 33.17 -8.00 36.83
N PHE A 328 33.10 -9.20 36.22
CA PHE A 328 32.02 -9.60 35.31
C PHE A 328 30.65 -9.65 36.02
N GLU A 329 30.61 -10.20 37.24
CA GLU A 329 29.36 -10.30 38.00
C GLU A 329 28.82 -8.92 38.35
N LYS A 330 29.69 -7.91 38.56
CA LYS A 330 29.23 -6.53 38.77
C LYS A 330 28.54 -5.93 37.54
N VAL A 331 28.99 -6.25 36.33
CA VAL A 331 28.32 -5.83 35.08
C VAL A 331 26.95 -6.50 34.96
N VAL A 332 26.85 -7.80 35.28
CA VAL A 332 25.57 -8.53 35.34
C VAL A 332 24.63 -7.92 36.40
N GLU A 333 25.14 -7.63 37.61
CA GLU A 333 24.35 -7.04 38.70
C GLU A 333 23.83 -5.63 38.34
N ASP A 334 24.63 -4.80 37.69
CA ASP A 334 24.23 -3.44 37.29
C ASP A 334 23.19 -3.46 36.16
N ASN A 335 23.46 -4.22 35.09
CA ASN A 335 22.54 -4.36 33.96
C ASN A 335 21.18 -4.94 34.42
N LYS A 336 21.19 -5.92 35.34
CA LYS A 336 19.96 -6.45 35.97
C LYS A 336 19.23 -5.44 36.84
N ALA A 337 19.95 -4.56 37.55
CA ALA A 337 19.32 -3.49 38.33
C ALA A 337 18.64 -2.47 37.41
N GLU A 338 19.30 -2.08 36.32
CA GLU A 338 18.81 -1.13 35.31
C GLU A 338 17.54 -1.67 34.60
N TRP A 339 17.57 -2.92 34.12
CA TRP A 339 16.38 -3.56 33.56
C TRP A 339 15.24 -3.70 34.57
N ASN A 340 15.53 -4.08 35.82
CA ASN A 340 14.48 -4.16 36.83
C ASN A 340 13.88 -2.78 37.16
N GLU A 341 14.65 -1.69 37.06
CA GLU A 341 14.13 -0.32 37.22
C GLU A 341 13.21 0.08 36.05
N VAL A 342 13.61 -0.16 34.80
CA VAL A 342 12.79 0.11 33.60
C VAL A 342 11.50 -0.72 33.60
N LEU A 343 11.60 -2.04 33.81
CA LEU A 343 10.44 -2.94 33.84
C LEU A 343 9.51 -2.66 35.03
N SER A 344 10.03 -2.13 36.14
CA SER A 344 9.21 -1.72 37.30
C SER A 344 8.32 -0.50 37.01
N ARG A 345 8.44 0.16 35.84
CA ARG A 345 7.50 1.21 35.41
C ARG A 345 6.12 0.66 35.06
N VAL A 346 5.97 -0.64 34.79
CA VAL A 346 4.65 -1.30 34.72
C VAL A 346 4.60 -2.49 35.66
N LYS A 347 3.84 -2.36 36.75
CA LYS A 347 3.69 -3.41 37.77
C LYS A 347 2.34 -4.10 37.59
N VAL A 348 2.31 -5.44 37.58
CA VAL A 348 1.08 -6.24 37.53
C VAL A 348 0.87 -7.03 38.83
N SER A 349 -0.33 -7.60 39.02
CA SER A 349 -0.67 -8.48 40.15
C SER A 349 0.23 -9.73 40.21
N ALA A 350 0.85 -9.99 41.36
CA ALA A 350 1.86 -11.04 41.54
C ALA A 350 1.29 -12.47 41.65
N ASP A 351 -0.04 -12.62 41.76
CA ASP A 351 -0.75 -13.90 41.81
C ASP A 351 -1.43 -14.28 40.48
N SER A 352 -1.14 -13.54 39.40
CA SER A 352 -1.51 -13.87 38.01
C SER A 352 -0.71 -15.07 37.44
N ASP A 353 -1.14 -15.60 36.30
CA ASP A 353 -0.57 -16.82 35.74
C ASP A 353 0.93 -16.65 35.36
N PRO A 354 1.82 -17.60 35.72
CA PRO A 354 3.26 -17.49 35.45
C PRO A 354 3.66 -17.40 33.97
N ASP A 355 2.79 -17.82 33.05
CA ASP A 355 3.04 -17.74 31.61
C ASP A 355 2.52 -16.40 31.02
N ASP A 356 1.38 -15.89 31.47
CA ASP A 356 0.94 -14.49 31.20
C ASP A 356 2.00 -13.49 31.73
N LEU A 357 2.54 -13.72 32.94
CA LEU A 357 3.61 -12.91 33.52
C LEU A 357 4.91 -12.96 32.71
N ARG A 358 5.29 -14.13 32.19
CA ARG A 358 6.49 -14.28 31.33
C ARG A 358 6.33 -13.55 30.01
N MET A 359 5.17 -13.71 29.35
CA MET A 359 4.87 -13.00 28.11
C MET A 359 4.88 -11.49 28.33
N PHE A 360 4.16 -10.98 29.33
CA PHE A 360 4.06 -9.55 29.56
C PHE A 360 5.41 -8.88 29.82
N TYR A 361 6.24 -9.44 30.71
CA TYR A 361 7.54 -8.84 31.00
C TYR A 361 8.59 -9.06 29.92
N THR A 362 8.51 -10.15 29.15
CA THR A 362 9.39 -10.34 27.99
C THR A 362 9.05 -9.38 26.85
N GLN A 363 7.77 -9.16 26.57
CA GLN A 363 7.33 -8.18 25.57
C GLN A 363 7.64 -6.75 26.06
N LEU A 364 7.49 -6.44 27.36
CA LEU A 364 7.92 -5.15 27.91
C LEU A 364 9.45 -4.95 27.83
N TYR A 365 10.25 -6.00 27.96
CA TYR A 365 11.71 -5.95 27.73
C TYR A 365 12.05 -5.67 26.26
N GLN A 366 11.44 -6.40 25.32
CA GLN A 366 11.68 -6.26 23.89
C GLN A 366 11.27 -4.86 23.38
N ALA A 367 10.15 -4.32 23.86
CA ALA A 367 9.69 -2.95 23.58
C ALA A 367 10.60 -1.82 24.16
N GLN A 368 11.75 -2.14 24.77
CA GLN A 368 12.74 -1.18 25.28
C GLN A 368 14.18 -1.48 24.78
N LEU A 369 14.33 -2.36 23.78
CA LEU A 369 15.64 -2.67 23.17
C LEU A 369 16.08 -1.67 22.08
N HIS A 370 15.13 -1.05 21.39
CA HIS A 370 15.36 -0.15 20.26
C HIS A 370 14.44 1.09 20.37
N PRO A 371 14.74 2.23 19.72
CA PRO A 371 15.99 2.57 19.01
C PRO A 371 17.20 2.57 19.95
N ASN A 372 18.41 2.48 19.39
CA ASN A 372 19.65 2.26 20.13
C ASN A 372 20.43 3.55 20.36
N THR A 373 21.09 3.66 21.52
CA THR A 373 22.05 4.74 21.83
C THR A 373 23.14 4.80 20.77
N PHE A 374 23.44 5.98 20.24
CA PHE A 374 24.35 6.17 19.10
C PHE A 374 25.49 7.18 19.36
N ASN A 375 25.45 7.97 20.45
CA ASN A 375 26.61 8.77 20.89
C ASN A 375 27.49 8.06 21.91
N ASP A 376 28.78 8.40 21.90
CA ASP A 376 29.81 7.97 22.86
C ASP A 376 29.64 8.64 24.25
N VAL A 377 30.38 8.19 25.27
CA VAL A 377 30.30 8.74 26.66
C VAL A 377 30.77 10.19 26.79
N ASN A 378 31.44 10.74 25.78
CA ASN A 378 31.81 12.16 25.69
C ASN A 378 30.74 13.02 24.99
N GLY A 379 29.68 12.39 24.48
CA GLY A 379 28.59 13.02 23.73
C GLY A 379 28.80 13.07 22.21
N GLU A 380 29.94 12.62 21.68
CA GLU A 380 30.22 12.65 20.23
C GLU A 380 29.44 11.56 19.47
N TYR A 381 29.01 11.87 18.25
CA TYR A 381 28.42 10.91 17.32
C TYR A 381 28.74 11.29 15.86
N ILE A 382 28.60 10.34 14.93
CA ILE A 382 28.76 10.55 13.49
C ILE A 382 27.41 10.92 12.86
N GLY A 383 27.35 12.03 12.13
CA GLY A 383 26.10 12.56 11.57
C GLY A 383 25.71 11.98 10.21
N PHE A 384 24.52 12.35 9.74
CA PHE A 384 24.05 12.04 8.37
C PHE A 384 24.84 12.81 7.29
N ASP A 385 25.47 13.92 7.65
CA ASP A 385 26.45 14.65 6.83
C ASP A 385 27.85 13.99 6.83
N ARG A 386 28.03 12.92 7.63
CA ARG A 386 29.29 12.21 7.89
C ARG A 386 30.38 13.08 8.56
N GLU A 387 29.99 14.14 9.25
CA GLU A 387 30.84 14.90 10.17
C GLU A 387 30.58 14.48 11.63
N ILE A 388 31.52 14.81 12.54
CA ILE A 388 31.37 14.48 13.96
C ILE A 388 30.63 15.61 14.68
N HIS A 389 29.48 15.27 15.27
CA HIS A 389 28.62 16.16 16.07
C HIS A 389 28.78 15.85 17.57
N THR A 390 28.10 16.63 18.41
CA THR A 390 28.04 16.38 19.86
C THR A 390 26.65 16.69 20.38
N VAL A 391 26.07 15.79 21.19
CA VAL A 391 24.77 16.01 21.85
C VAL A 391 24.87 17.11 22.91
N GLN A 392 23.72 17.67 23.30
CA GLN A 392 23.65 18.62 24.42
C GLN A 392 23.85 17.89 25.76
N GLU A 393 24.47 18.56 26.74
CA GLU A 393 24.80 17.95 28.05
C GLU A 393 23.51 17.52 28.79
N GLY A 394 23.26 16.20 28.83
CA GLY A 394 22.06 15.60 29.42
C GLY A 394 21.18 14.83 28.43
N HIS A 395 21.42 14.99 27.12
CA HIS A 395 20.66 14.36 26.04
C HIS A 395 21.46 13.23 25.35
N THR A 396 20.75 12.38 24.61
CA THR A 396 21.25 11.19 23.92
C THR A 396 20.88 11.23 22.43
N GLN A 397 21.81 10.85 21.55
CA GLN A 397 21.53 10.59 20.13
C GLN A 397 21.17 9.11 19.98
N TYR A 398 20.12 8.83 19.23
CA TYR A 398 19.65 7.47 18.94
C TYR A 398 19.88 7.08 17.46
N SER A 399 19.65 5.80 17.15
CA SER A 399 19.67 5.23 15.80
C SER A 399 18.80 3.97 15.74
N ASN A 400 18.62 3.39 14.54
CA ASN A 400 17.79 2.22 14.27
C ASN A 400 16.31 2.49 14.56
N PHE A 401 15.70 3.31 13.71
CA PHE A 401 14.29 3.63 13.79
C PHE A 401 13.51 2.85 12.73
N ALA A 402 12.79 1.82 13.14
CA ALA A 402 11.87 1.09 12.27
C ALA A 402 10.59 1.88 12.09
N GLY A 403 10.64 2.92 11.25
CA GLY A 403 9.63 3.99 11.26
C GLY A 403 8.22 3.48 10.99
N TRP A 404 8.04 2.69 9.93
CA TRP A 404 6.76 2.18 9.43
C TRP A 404 6.04 1.27 10.45
N ASP A 405 6.83 0.65 11.30
CA ASP A 405 6.43 -0.30 12.33
C ASP A 405 6.10 0.42 13.64
N THR A 406 7.05 1.23 14.11
CA THR A 406 7.09 1.73 15.49
C THR A 406 6.17 2.91 15.75
N TYR A 407 5.69 3.63 14.72
CA TYR A 407 4.71 4.70 14.89
C TYR A 407 3.36 4.20 15.46
N ARG A 408 3.02 2.92 15.22
CA ARG A 408 1.68 2.35 15.45
C ARG A 408 1.40 2.01 16.92
N SER A 409 2.43 1.69 17.69
CA SER A 409 2.31 1.10 19.03
C SER A 409 3.47 1.51 19.96
N LEU A 410 4.70 1.38 19.46
CA LEU A 410 5.93 1.55 20.24
C LEU A 410 6.16 3.01 20.65
N ALA A 411 6.01 3.96 19.72
CA ALA A 411 6.23 5.38 19.98
C ALA A 411 5.39 5.90 21.16
N ALA A 412 4.10 5.56 21.20
CA ALA A 412 3.20 5.90 22.30
C ALA A 412 3.62 5.23 23.62
N LEU A 413 3.92 3.93 23.60
CA LEU A 413 4.31 3.17 24.81
C LEU A 413 5.63 3.68 25.40
N GLN A 414 6.65 3.88 24.56
CA GLN A 414 7.94 4.41 25.00
C GLN A 414 7.82 5.82 25.55
N THR A 415 6.95 6.65 24.97
CA THR A 415 6.71 8.01 25.45
C THR A 415 6.07 8.04 26.83
N ILE A 416 5.01 7.27 27.09
CA ILE A 416 4.39 7.28 28.43
C ILE A 416 5.36 6.77 29.49
N LEU A 417 6.16 5.73 29.18
CA LEU A 417 7.11 5.14 30.13
C LEU A 417 8.40 5.97 30.29
N ASN A 418 8.84 6.67 29.26
CA ASN A 418 10.12 7.38 29.18
C ASN A 418 10.03 8.69 28.36
N PRO A 419 9.28 9.72 28.81
CA PRO A 419 9.06 10.92 27.99
C PRO A 419 10.35 11.72 27.70
N GLU A 420 11.37 11.60 28.55
CA GLU A 420 12.71 12.17 28.32
C GLU A 420 13.44 11.44 27.18
N VAL A 421 13.48 10.10 27.19
CA VAL A 421 14.06 9.27 26.11
C VAL A 421 13.31 9.49 24.79
N ALA A 422 11.97 9.55 24.81
CA ALA A 422 11.19 9.81 23.61
C ALA A 422 11.43 11.23 23.06
N SER A 423 11.68 12.23 23.93
CA SER A 423 12.09 13.57 23.48
C SER A 423 13.47 13.55 22.79
N ASP A 424 14.44 12.81 23.34
CA ASP A 424 15.74 12.60 22.71
C ASP A 424 15.66 11.82 21.38
N GLN A 425 14.73 10.85 21.27
CA GLN A 425 14.43 10.16 20.01
C GLN A 425 13.84 11.11 18.96
N ALA A 426 12.92 12.01 19.34
CA ALA A 426 12.39 13.03 18.45
C ALA A 426 13.48 14.04 18.04
N GLN A 427 14.29 14.52 18.99
CA GLN A 427 15.42 15.42 18.71
C GLN A 427 16.48 14.74 17.81
N THR A 428 16.72 13.45 17.98
CA THR A 428 17.58 12.65 17.10
C THR A 428 17.10 12.70 15.65
N LEU A 429 15.80 12.53 15.43
CA LEU A 429 15.21 12.56 14.09
C LEU A 429 15.26 13.97 13.48
N VAL A 430 15.14 15.03 14.29
CA VAL A 430 15.41 16.42 13.88
C VAL A 430 16.89 16.62 13.49
N ASN A 431 17.83 16.16 14.32
CA ASN A 431 19.27 16.24 14.04
C ASN A 431 19.60 15.56 12.70
N ASN A 432 19.04 14.37 12.46
CA ASN A 432 19.22 13.61 11.22
C ASN A 432 18.67 14.39 10.00
N ALA A 433 17.55 15.10 10.15
CA ALA A 433 16.96 15.93 9.10
C ALA A 433 17.75 17.21 8.81
N GLU A 434 18.32 17.86 9.84
CA GLU A 434 19.23 19.00 9.66
C GLU A 434 20.53 18.60 8.94
N GLN A 435 21.09 17.43 9.28
CA GLN A 435 22.35 16.93 8.75
C GLN A 435 22.21 16.32 7.34
N GLY A 436 21.21 15.45 7.13
CA GLY A 436 20.97 14.77 5.86
C GLY A 436 20.05 15.52 4.88
N GLY A 437 19.34 16.54 5.34
CA GLY A 437 18.48 17.43 4.54
C GLY A 437 17.00 17.01 4.42
N TRP A 438 16.64 15.84 4.96
CA TRP A 438 15.29 15.25 4.95
C TRP A 438 15.07 14.37 6.18
N LEU A 439 13.83 14.26 6.68
CA LEU A 439 13.53 13.23 7.70
C LEU A 439 13.71 11.84 7.05
N PRO A 440 14.35 10.88 7.75
CA PRO A 440 14.54 9.53 7.22
C PRO A 440 13.24 8.71 7.28
N LYS A 441 13.24 7.53 6.64
CA LYS A 441 12.12 6.57 6.68
C LYS A 441 12.37 5.42 7.68
N TRP A 442 13.45 4.67 7.44
CA TRP A 442 13.88 3.51 8.23
C TRP A 442 15.42 3.56 8.44
N PRO A 443 15.96 4.57 9.15
CA PRO A 443 17.41 4.79 9.23
C PRO A 443 18.14 3.72 10.05
N VAL A 444 19.29 3.26 9.53
CA VAL A 444 20.22 2.35 10.21
C VAL A 444 21.56 3.07 10.38
N ALA A 445 22.12 3.04 11.60
CA ALA A 445 23.26 3.86 11.99
C ALA A 445 23.06 5.36 11.64
N ASN A 446 23.86 5.92 10.73
CA ASN A 446 23.85 7.34 10.34
C ASN A 446 23.63 7.55 8.83
N ASP A 447 22.95 6.61 8.16
CA ASP A 447 22.67 6.72 6.72
C ASP A 447 21.21 6.34 6.40
N TYR A 448 20.74 6.75 5.22
CA TYR A 448 19.41 6.44 4.71
C TYR A 448 19.39 5.06 4.05
N THR A 449 18.35 4.27 4.34
CA THR A 449 18.01 3.03 3.62
C THR A 449 17.02 3.33 2.49
N GLY A 450 15.83 3.80 2.87
CA GLY A 450 14.65 3.93 2.00
C GLY A 450 13.55 2.92 2.30
N GLN A 451 13.83 1.88 3.10
CA GLN A 451 13.01 0.68 3.33
C GLN A 451 11.57 0.95 3.82
N MET A 452 10.63 0.10 3.39
CA MET A 452 9.19 0.15 3.63
C MET A 452 8.48 1.34 2.95
N THR A 453 7.14 1.35 3.00
CA THR A 453 6.30 2.37 2.35
C THR A 453 5.95 3.57 3.26
N GLY A 454 5.56 4.70 2.66
CA GLY A 454 5.10 5.91 3.37
C GLY A 454 6.22 6.80 3.92
N ASP A 455 5.87 7.82 4.71
CA ASP A 455 6.82 8.67 5.45
C ASP A 455 6.50 8.72 6.96
N PRO A 456 6.76 7.62 7.69
CA PRO A 456 6.18 7.37 9.01
C PRO A 456 6.73 8.26 10.14
N ILE A 457 7.90 8.89 9.97
CA ILE A 457 8.56 9.68 11.00
C ILE A 457 7.74 10.90 11.48
N PRO A 458 7.08 11.69 10.60
CA PRO A 458 6.03 12.63 10.99
C PRO A 458 4.97 12.05 11.94
N ALA A 459 4.44 10.84 11.69
CA ALA A 459 3.46 10.20 12.57
C ALA A 459 4.07 9.76 13.91
N LEU A 460 5.31 9.25 13.89
CA LEU A 460 6.07 8.88 15.09
C LEU A 460 6.33 10.10 15.99
N ILE A 461 6.88 11.19 15.46
CA ILE A 461 7.20 12.41 16.24
C ILE A 461 5.91 13.09 16.73
N SER A 462 4.86 13.14 15.92
CA SER A 462 3.55 13.68 16.34
C SER A 462 2.94 12.88 17.50
N SER A 463 3.09 11.55 17.48
CA SER A 463 2.66 10.66 18.57
C SER A 463 3.51 10.84 19.83
N ILE A 464 4.84 10.98 19.71
CA ILE A 464 5.72 11.31 20.84
C ILE A 464 5.28 12.62 21.51
N HIS A 465 5.00 13.67 20.73
CA HIS A 465 4.49 14.91 21.30
C HIS A 465 3.08 14.76 21.90
N ALA A 466 2.20 13.96 21.31
CA ALA A 466 0.86 13.73 21.83
C ALA A 466 0.89 13.06 23.22
N PHE A 467 1.68 11.99 23.38
CA PHE A 467 1.81 11.25 24.64
C PHE A 467 2.74 11.92 25.68
N GLY A 468 3.34 13.08 25.36
CA GLY A 468 3.98 13.97 26.34
C GLY A 468 5.52 14.01 26.30
N GLY A 469 6.18 13.46 25.28
CA GLY A 469 7.59 13.72 24.99
C GLY A 469 7.71 15.03 24.20
N THR A 470 8.11 16.13 24.86
CA THR A 470 8.05 17.48 24.26
C THR A 470 9.34 18.30 24.38
N ASP A 471 10.46 17.70 24.82
CA ASP A 471 11.72 18.43 25.03
C ASP A 471 12.66 18.34 23.82
N PHE A 472 12.18 18.79 22.67
CA PHE A 472 12.91 18.82 21.39
C PHE A 472 12.55 20.07 20.56
N ASP A 473 13.29 20.34 19.49
CA ASP A 473 13.00 21.45 18.57
C ASP A 473 11.78 21.13 17.68
N VAL A 474 10.60 21.43 18.22
CA VAL A 474 9.29 21.27 17.56
C VAL A 474 9.11 22.18 16.34
N ASP A 475 9.73 23.36 16.31
CA ASP A 475 9.63 24.31 15.19
C ASP A 475 10.40 23.77 13.97
N THR A 476 11.62 23.28 14.21
CA THR A 476 12.44 22.62 13.17
C THR A 476 11.84 21.28 12.76
N ALA A 477 11.28 20.49 13.69
CA ALA A 477 10.56 19.26 13.38
C ALA A 477 9.39 19.51 12.41
N LEU A 478 8.49 20.45 12.72
CA LEU A 478 7.36 20.80 11.85
C LEU A 478 7.86 21.31 10.48
N THR A 479 8.94 22.10 10.46
CA THR A 479 9.54 22.60 9.21
C THR A 479 9.94 21.47 8.27
N TYR A 480 10.61 20.42 8.79
CA TYR A 480 11.01 19.27 7.97
C TYR A 480 9.86 18.32 7.62
N MET A 481 8.84 18.18 8.48
CA MET A 481 7.61 17.47 8.13
C MET A 481 6.90 18.12 6.94
N ILE A 482 6.68 19.44 7.00
CA ILE A 482 6.05 20.21 5.92
C ILE A 482 6.88 20.09 4.64
N LYS A 483 8.23 20.18 4.74
CA LYS A 483 9.13 20.02 3.60
C LYS A 483 8.96 18.68 2.89
N GLY A 484 9.11 17.57 3.63
CA GLY A 484 8.96 16.22 3.07
C GLY A 484 7.58 15.94 2.45
N ALA A 485 6.55 16.60 2.97
CA ALA A 485 5.17 16.48 2.49
C ALA A 485 4.78 17.48 1.38
N ASN A 486 5.71 18.32 0.87
CA ASN A 486 5.42 19.31 -0.18
C ASN A 486 6.54 19.52 -1.23
N GLU A 487 7.79 19.13 -0.96
CA GLU A 487 8.93 19.34 -1.87
C GLU A 487 9.48 18.02 -2.41
N ALA A 488 9.66 17.92 -3.72
CA ALA A 488 10.38 16.81 -4.36
C ALA A 488 11.90 16.97 -4.23
N GLY A 489 12.61 15.84 -4.18
CA GLY A 489 14.06 15.78 -4.23
C GLY A 489 14.68 14.80 -3.23
N SER A 490 15.95 14.47 -3.48
CA SER A 490 16.67 13.43 -2.77
C SER A 490 17.75 13.96 -1.80
N ALA A 491 18.16 13.08 -0.89
CA ALA A 491 19.31 13.22 -0.01
C ALA A 491 20.58 12.64 -0.66
N ALA A 492 21.59 12.31 0.15
CA ALA A 492 22.65 11.39 -0.26
C ALA A 492 22.08 10.03 -0.69
N ASN A 493 22.84 9.28 -1.49
CA ASN A 493 22.51 7.95 -2.00
C ASN A 493 21.21 7.83 -2.83
N GLY A 494 20.49 8.93 -3.09
CA GLY A 494 19.24 8.96 -3.86
C GLY A 494 17.97 8.80 -3.03
N TYR A 495 18.06 8.74 -1.71
CA TYR A 495 16.89 8.63 -0.83
C TYR A 495 15.93 9.82 -0.97
N GLU A 496 14.64 9.58 -1.14
CA GLU A 496 13.57 10.60 -1.10
C GLU A 496 12.63 10.33 0.07
N GLN A 497 12.17 11.38 0.77
CA GLN A 497 11.26 11.21 1.91
C GLN A 497 9.86 10.80 1.46
N ARG A 498 9.35 11.42 0.39
CA ARG A 498 8.12 11.02 -0.30
C ARG A 498 8.39 10.84 -1.80
N PRO A 499 8.78 9.63 -2.23
CA PRO A 499 8.75 9.25 -3.64
C PRO A 499 7.38 9.57 -4.25
N GLY A 500 7.40 10.11 -5.48
CA GLY A 500 6.19 10.46 -6.23
C GLY A 500 5.38 11.67 -5.72
N ILE A 501 5.92 12.49 -4.80
CA ILE A 501 5.17 13.59 -4.15
C ILE A 501 4.46 14.55 -5.11
N GLU A 502 5.04 14.88 -6.28
CA GLU A 502 4.40 15.78 -7.25
C GLU A 502 3.10 15.16 -7.81
N SER A 503 3.12 13.87 -8.17
CA SER A 503 1.94 13.12 -8.60
C SER A 503 0.93 12.97 -7.46
N TYR A 504 1.36 12.70 -6.23
CA TYR A 504 0.47 12.61 -5.06
C TYR A 504 -0.27 13.93 -4.78
N LEU A 505 0.41 15.07 -4.90
CA LEU A 505 -0.22 16.39 -4.70
C LEU A 505 -1.16 16.77 -5.84
N ASN A 506 -0.85 16.37 -7.08
CA ASN A 506 -1.67 16.65 -8.26
C ASN A 506 -2.93 15.76 -8.34
N LEU A 507 -2.73 14.44 -8.26
CA LEU A 507 -3.77 13.42 -8.44
C LEU A 507 -4.55 13.12 -7.15
N LYS A 508 -3.99 13.49 -5.98
CA LYS A 508 -4.52 13.20 -4.63
C LYS A 508 -4.47 11.71 -4.24
N TYR A 509 -3.66 10.92 -4.94
CA TYR A 509 -3.31 9.54 -4.62
C TYR A 509 -1.96 9.21 -5.28
N GLY A 510 -1.32 8.13 -4.85
CA GLY A 510 -0.17 7.54 -5.52
C GLY A 510 -0.60 6.57 -6.63
N PRO A 511 -0.40 6.90 -7.92
CA PRO A 511 -0.66 5.95 -9.01
C PRO A 511 0.34 4.77 -9.01
N GLN A 512 -0.02 3.71 -9.73
CA GLN A 512 0.80 2.53 -9.99
C GLN A 512 1.89 2.80 -11.04
N THR A 513 2.78 3.74 -10.72
CA THR A 513 3.96 4.08 -11.52
C THR A 513 5.24 3.93 -10.69
N GLU A 514 6.40 3.84 -11.36
CA GLU A 514 7.70 3.57 -10.73
C GLU A 514 8.05 4.46 -9.51
N PRO A 515 7.68 5.76 -9.44
CA PRO A 515 7.88 6.59 -8.24
C PRO A 515 7.14 6.11 -6.98
N PHE A 516 6.23 5.13 -7.08
CA PHE A 516 5.52 4.51 -5.96
C PHE A 516 5.95 3.05 -5.74
N ARG A 517 7.16 2.68 -6.16
CA ARG A 517 7.80 1.41 -5.79
C ARG A 517 8.08 1.34 -4.29
N GLY A 518 7.52 0.33 -3.64
CA GLY A 518 7.94 -0.18 -2.34
C GLY A 518 8.85 -1.39 -2.52
N ASP A 519 9.15 -2.09 -1.43
CA ASP A 519 10.25 -3.06 -1.39
C ASP A 519 10.03 -4.26 -2.32
N HIS A 520 8.78 -4.71 -2.45
CA HIS A 520 8.40 -5.88 -3.24
C HIS A 520 7.87 -5.54 -4.64
N GLN A 521 7.16 -4.42 -4.79
CA GLN A 521 6.39 -4.08 -5.99
C GLN A 521 5.98 -2.59 -6.01
N ILE A 522 5.15 -2.17 -6.97
CA ILE A 522 4.55 -0.83 -6.97
C ILE A 522 3.30 -0.82 -6.08
N VAL A 523 3.27 0.10 -5.11
CA VAL A 523 2.37 0.08 -3.94
C VAL A 523 1.68 1.43 -3.69
N GLY A 524 1.15 2.04 -4.75
CA GLY A 524 0.49 3.34 -4.73
C GLY A 524 -0.72 3.43 -3.78
N ALA A 525 -1.47 2.34 -3.59
CA ALA A 525 -2.58 2.32 -2.63
C ALA A 525 -2.08 2.37 -1.17
N SER A 526 -1.15 1.48 -0.79
CA SER A 526 -0.51 1.54 0.53
C SER A 526 0.16 2.89 0.78
N THR A 527 0.85 3.44 -0.23
CA THR A 527 1.50 4.75 -0.13
C THR A 527 0.49 5.87 0.11
N THR A 528 -0.67 5.84 -0.56
CA THR A 528 -1.75 6.82 -0.36
C THR A 528 -2.32 6.75 1.06
N LEU A 529 -2.47 5.55 1.61
CA LEU A 529 -2.99 5.32 2.96
C LEU A 529 -2.00 5.76 4.04
N GLU A 530 -0.72 5.39 3.91
CA GLU A 530 0.34 5.84 4.82
C GLU A 530 0.53 7.38 4.76
N TYR A 531 0.61 7.99 3.56
CA TYR A 531 0.68 9.46 3.42
C TYR A 531 -0.57 10.17 3.96
N SER A 532 -1.74 9.53 3.96
CA SER A 532 -2.96 10.07 4.56
C SER A 532 -2.88 10.09 6.09
N ILE A 533 -2.32 9.03 6.70
CA ILE A 533 -2.07 8.95 8.15
C ILE A 533 -1.01 9.96 8.59
N THR A 534 0.08 10.10 7.82
CA THR A 534 1.16 11.03 8.16
C THR A 534 0.72 12.47 7.94
N ASP A 535 -0.07 12.77 6.91
CA ASP A 535 -0.70 14.08 6.74
C ASP A 535 -1.66 14.40 7.89
N PHE A 536 -2.49 13.46 8.35
CA PHE A 536 -3.29 13.66 9.57
C PHE A 536 -2.40 14.01 10.77
N ALA A 537 -1.35 13.22 11.02
CA ALA A 537 -0.48 13.42 12.16
C ALA A 537 0.31 14.74 12.12
N ILE A 538 0.68 15.23 10.94
CA ILE A 538 1.26 16.58 10.74
C ILE A 538 0.22 17.65 11.08
N GLY A 539 -1.03 17.47 10.65
CA GLY A 539 -2.13 18.37 10.96
C GLY A 539 -2.35 18.53 12.47
N GLN A 540 -2.39 17.40 13.19
CA GLN A 540 -2.53 17.37 14.65
C GLN A 540 -1.30 17.94 15.38
N PHE A 541 -0.08 17.72 14.87
CA PHE A 541 1.14 18.34 15.41
C PHE A 541 1.10 19.87 15.27
N ALA A 542 0.78 20.38 14.07
CA ALA A 542 0.62 21.81 13.82
C ALA A 542 -0.48 22.44 14.69
N ALA A 543 -1.60 21.73 14.92
CA ALA A 543 -2.67 22.19 15.80
C ALA A 543 -2.20 22.35 17.26
N ARG A 544 -1.39 21.41 17.78
CA ARG A 544 -0.81 21.49 19.13
C ARG A 544 0.20 22.64 19.28
N LEU A 545 0.93 22.97 18.21
CA LEU A 545 1.84 24.13 18.16
C LEU A 545 1.12 25.46 17.89
N GLY A 546 -0.15 25.42 17.45
CA GLY A 546 -0.99 26.60 17.22
C GLY A 546 -0.89 27.21 15.82
N ASP A 547 -0.47 26.44 14.81
CA ASP A 547 -0.60 26.82 13.39
C ASP A 547 -1.87 26.22 12.76
N ASP A 548 -3.00 26.88 13.05
CA ASP A 548 -4.34 26.54 12.53
C ASP A 548 -4.39 26.37 10.99
N ASN A 549 -3.49 27.04 10.23
CA ASN A 549 -3.52 27.01 8.75
C ASN A 549 -2.85 25.76 8.21
N THR A 550 -1.68 25.41 8.77
CA THR A 550 -1.02 24.15 8.46
C THR A 550 -1.89 22.98 8.92
N ALA A 551 -2.47 23.07 10.13
CA ALA A 551 -3.41 22.08 10.63
C ALA A 551 -4.55 21.79 9.64
N ALA A 552 -5.30 22.83 9.23
CA ALA A 552 -6.45 22.66 8.35
C ALA A 552 -6.08 22.11 6.95
N ASN A 553 -4.94 22.52 6.39
CA ASN A 553 -4.44 22.00 5.11
C ASN A 553 -4.12 20.49 5.20
N PHE A 554 -3.36 20.11 6.22
CA PHE A 554 -2.94 18.72 6.41
C PHE A 554 -4.09 17.79 6.84
N VAL A 555 -5.04 18.27 7.64
CA VAL A 555 -6.29 17.54 7.93
C VAL A 555 -7.10 17.34 6.65
N GLN A 556 -7.21 18.34 5.75
CA GLN A 556 -7.89 18.14 4.46
C GLN A 556 -7.19 17.10 3.58
N ARG A 557 -5.85 17.17 3.46
CA ARG A 557 -5.06 16.18 2.72
C ARG A 557 -5.16 14.77 3.31
N SER A 558 -5.33 14.64 4.62
CA SER A 558 -5.48 13.33 5.27
C SER A 558 -6.68 12.52 4.78
N GLN A 559 -7.64 13.13 4.08
CA GLN A 559 -8.80 12.42 3.50
C GLN A 559 -8.52 11.82 2.11
N TYR A 560 -7.29 11.91 1.61
CA TYR A 560 -6.89 11.38 0.31
C TYR A 560 -6.99 9.85 0.21
N TRP A 561 -7.10 9.13 1.33
CA TRP A 561 -7.49 7.71 1.36
C TRP A 561 -8.78 7.41 0.59
N GLN A 562 -9.74 8.35 0.55
CA GLN A 562 -10.99 8.20 -0.22
C GLN A 562 -10.72 8.01 -1.72
N ASN A 563 -9.60 8.51 -2.23
CA ASN A 563 -9.24 8.45 -3.65
C ASN A 563 -8.66 7.08 -4.07
N VAL A 564 -8.35 6.20 -3.11
CA VAL A 564 -7.98 4.79 -3.36
C VAL A 564 -9.02 3.80 -2.83
N PHE A 565 -10.20 4.25 -2.40
CA PHE A 565 -11.33 3.37 -2.10
C PHE A 565 -12.17 3.14 -3.36
N ASN A 566 -12.29 1.89 -3.81
CA ASN A 566 -13.13 1.51 -4.93
C ASN A 566 -14.57 1.23 -4.44
N PRO A 567 -15.55 2.07 -4.80
CA PRO A 567 -16.91 1.93 -4.29
C PRO A 567 -17.66 0.74 -4.91
N ALA A 568 -17.20 0.20 -6.04
CA ALA A 568 -17.80 -0.99 -6.65
C ALA A 568 -17.45 -2.26 -5.86
N THR A 569 -16.18 -2.44 -5.48
CA THR A 569 -15.69 -3.58 -4.67
C THR A 569 -15.86 -3.37 -3.16
N GLN A 570 -16.03 -2.12 -2.71
CA GLN A 570 -15.99 -1.69 -1.30
C GLN A 570 -14.68 -2.06 -0.59
N ARG A 571 -13.55 -1.93 -1.29
CA ARG A 571 -12.19 -2.13 -0.76
C ARG A 571 -11.26 -1.01 -1.19
N ALA A 572 -10.13 -0.87 -0.51
CA ALA A 572 -8.98 -0.17 -1.07
C ALA A 572 -8.58 -0.81 -2.42
N ALA A 573 -8.06 -0.03 -3.35
CA ALA A 573 -7.60 -0.51 -4.65
C ALA A 573 -6.49 0.40 -5.20
N ALA A 574 -5.49 -0.19 -5.84
CA ALA A 574 -4.50 0.56 -6.60
C ALA A 574 -5.17 1.33 -7.74
N ARG A 575 -4.62 2.50 -8.09
CA ARG A 575 -5.04 3.28 -9.26
C ARG A 575 -3.91 3.47 -10.25
N THR A 576 -4.23 3.56 -11.54
CA THR A 576 -3.31 4.02 -12.58
C THR A 576 -3.19 5.55 -12.56
N GLU A 577 -2.34 6.13 -13.41
CA GLU A 577 -2.17 7.59 -13.50
C GLU A 577 -3.36 8.30 -14.17
N ASP A 578 -4.06 7.62 -15.09
CA ASP A 578 -5.36 8.01 -15.65
C ASP A 578 -6.54 7.78 -14.68
N GLY A 579 -6.30 7.30 -13.45
CA GLY A 579 -7.31 7.18 -12.40
C GLY A 579 -8.16 5.91 -12.44
N ALA A 580 -7.89 4.98 -13.36
CA ALA A 580 -8.49 3.65 -13.37
C ALA A 580 -8.21 2.90 -12.07
N PHE A 581 -9.15 2.08 -11.59
CA PHE A 581 -8.84 1.10 -10.56
C PHE A 581 -8.19 -0.15 -11.17
N VAL A 582 -7.05 -0.57 -10.62
CA VAL A 582 -6.34 -1.78 -11.03
C VAL A 582 -7.07 -3.02 -10.49
N ILE A 583 -7.22 -4.04 -11.33
CA ILE A 583 -7.85 -5.31 -10.95
C ILE A 583 -6.92 -6.06 -9.96
N PRO A 584 -7.40 -6.46 -8.76
CA PRO A 584 -6.61 -7.19 -7.79
C PRO A 584 -5.98 -8.46 -8.37
N SER A 585 -4.67 -8.60 -8.18
CA SER A 585 -3.85 -9.69 -8.72
C SER A 585 -2.66 -9.98 -7.79
N ASP A 586 -2.10 -11.17 -7.91
CA ASP A 586 -0.99 -11.67 -7.06
C ASP A 586 0.32 -10.95 -7.40
N GLY A 587 0.89 -10.24 -6.41
CA GLY A 587 2.19 -9.57 -6.48
C GLY A 587 3.35 -10.38 -5.89
N GLY A 588 3.11 -11.64 -5.51
CA GLY A 588 4.07 -12.54 -4.89
C GLY A 588 4.09 -12.44 -3.36
N PHE A 589 4.28 -11.23 -2.82
CA PHE A 589 4.25 -10.96 -1.36
C PHE A 589 3.31 -9.80 -1.04
N GLY A 590 2.01 -10.05 -1.23
CA GLY A 590 0.95 -9.05 -1.27
C GLY A 590 0.29 -9.02 -2.64
N GLN A 591 -0.85 -8.32 -2.74
CA GLN A 591 -1.52 -8.04 -4.01
C GLN A 591 -0.94 -6.79 -4.69
N VAL A 592 -1.05 -6.71 -6.01
CA VAL A 592 -0.61 -5.54 -6.80
C VAL A 592 -1.22 -4.25 -6.26
N GLY A 593 -0.36 -3.30 -5.88
CA GLY A 593 -0.75 -2.03 -5.25
C GLY A 593 -0.57 -1.96 -3.73
N PHE A 594 -0.22 -3.07 -3.08
CA PHE A 594 -0.15 -3.18 -1.63
C PHE A 594 1.19 -3.72 -1.14
N ASP A 595 1.77 -3.09 -0.12
CA ASP A 595 3.05 -3.50 0.46
C ASP A 595 2.80 -4.56 1.54
N GLU A 596 3.32 -5.77 1.34
CA GLU A 596 3.14 -6.92 2.23
C GLU A 596 1.69 -7.32 2.59
N GLY A 597 0.68 -6.99 1.77
CA GLY A 597 -0.71 -7.31 2.11
C GLY A 597 -1.71 -7.30 0.94
N THR A 598 -2.98 -7.50 1.29
CA THR A 598 -4.12 -7.51 0.34
C THR A 598 -4.95 -6.22 0.36
N ASP A 599 -5.80 -6.06 -0.65
CA ASP A 599 -6.79 -4.99 -0.76
C ASP A 599 -7.67 -4.86 0.51
N LEU A 600 -8.13 -5.98 1.05
CA LEU A 600 -8.93 -6.02 2.28
C LEU A 600 -8.09 -5.78 3.53
N GLN A 601 -6.85 -6.27 3.61
CA GLN A 601 -5.95 -5.97 4.74
C GLN A 601 -5.66 -4.46 4.84
N TYR A 602 -5.48 -3.77 3.71
CA TYR A 602 -5.29 -2.31 3.65
C TYR A 602 -6.57 -1.48 3.71
N THR A 603 -7.75 -2.06 3.43
CA THR A 603 -9.05 -1.37 3.56
C THR A 603 -9.29 -0.83 4.98
N TRP A 604 -8.68 -1.45 5.98
CA TRP A 604 -8.78 -1.05 7.39
C TRP A 604 -7.84 0.11 7.79
N LEU A 605 -6.90 0.51 6.93
CA LEU A 605 -5.83 1.47 7.26
C LEU A 605 -6.30 2.93 7.15
N VAL A 606 -7.40 3.26 7.84
CA VAL A 606 -7.95 4.62 7.98
C VAL A 606 -8.16 4.97 9.47
N PRO A 607 -7.10 4.89 10.31
CA PRO A 607 -7.22 4.97 11.77
C PRO A 607 -7.67 6.33 12.30
N HIS A 608 -7.58 7.39 11.50
CA HIS A 608 -8.06 8.74 11.81
C HIS A 608 -9.53 8.96 11.43
N ASN A 609 -10.14 8.12 10.59
CA ASN A 609 -11.49 8.36 10.08
C ASN A 609 -12.31 7.07 9.90
N VAL A 610 -12.42 6.30 10.98
CA VAL A 610 -13.18 5.06 11.02
C VAL A 610 -14.70 5.31 10.87
N GLU A 611 -15.21 6.48 11.26
CA GLU A 611 -16.62 6.87 11.02
C GLU A 611 -16.96 6.92 9.52
N ALA A 612 -16.14 7.57 8.69
CA ALA A 612 -16.34 7.62 7.24
C ALA A 612 -16.14 6.23 6.59
N LEU A 613 -15.14 5.47 7.04
CA LEU A 613 -14.95 4.07 6.59
C LEU A 613 -16.17 3.20 6.94
N THR A 614 -16.74 3.37 8.13
CA THR A 614 -17.98 2.70 8.55
C THR A 614 -19.14 3.04 7.63
N GLN A 615 -19.28 4.32 7.22
CA GLN A 615 -20.35 4.77 6.33
C GLN A 615 -20.28 4.05 4.97
N ILE A 616 -19.13 4.12 4.30
CA ILE A 616 -18.96 3.58 2.93
C ILE A 616 -18.95 2.04 2.85
N LEU A 617 -18.71 1.35 3.97
CA LEU A 617 -18.82 -0.12 4.08
C LEU A 617 -20.27 -0.60 4.32
N GLY A 618 -21.28 0.27 4.25
CA GLY A 618 -22.68 -0.10 4.51
C GLY A 618 -23.10 0.01 5.98
N GLY A 619 -22.41 0.84 6.74
CA GLY A 619 -22.71 1.13 8.14
C GLY A 619 -22.24 0.06 9.15
N PRO A 620 -22.52 0.29 10.46
CA PRO A 620 -22.02 -0.53 11.57
C PRO A 620 -22.36 -2.02 11.52
N GLY A 621 -23.45 -2.39 10.83
CA GLY A 621 -23.86 -3.79 10.65
C GLY A 621 -23.01 -4.50 9.60
N ALA A 622 -22.92 -3.92 8.39
CA ALA A 622 -22.17 -4.52 7.29
C ALA A 622 -20.66 -4.53 7.55
N MET A 623 -20.10 -3.46 8.12
CA MET A 623 -18.70 -3.45 8.58
C MET A 623 -18.45 -4.51 9.66
N GLY A 624 -19.42 -4.76 10.56
CA GLY A 624 -19.35 -5.81 11.56
C GLY A 624 -19.37 -7.23 10.97
N GLU A 625 -20.21 -7.49 9.97
CA GLU A 625 -20.23 -8.77 9.26
C GLU A 625 -18.94 -8.99 8.43
N LEU A 626 -18.38 -7.94 7.84
CA LEU A 626 -17.10 -8.00 7.11
C LEU A 626 -15.90 -8.21 8.07
N LEU A 627 -15.90 -7.57 9.24
CA LEU A 627 -14.89 -7.81 10.28
C LEU A 627 -14.99 -9.24 10.87
N ASP A 628 -16.21 -9.75 11.10
CA ASP A 628 -16.43 -11.12 11.60
C ASP A 628 -15.84 -12.18 10.63
N ASP A 629 -15.87 -11.93 9.31
CA ASP A 629 -15.29 -12.81 8.29
C ASP A 629 -13.78 -12.59 8.11
N PHE A 630 -13.33 -11.34 8.02
CA PHE A 630 -11.91 -10.97 7.94
C PHE A 630 -11.10 -11.51 9.13
N THR A 631 -11.65 -11.40 10.35
CA THR A 631 -10.98 -11.82 11.58
C THR A 631 -11.20 -13.30 11.95
N SER A 632 -11.79 -14.10 11.04
CA SER A 632 -12.04 -15.53 11.27
C SER A 632 -10.78 -16.41 11.24
N GLU A 633 -9.70 -15.94 10.61
CA GLU A 633 -8.32 -16.43 10.77
C GLU A 633 -7.43 -15.25 11.21
N HIS A 634 -6.61 -15.43 12.26
CA HIS A 634 -5.90 -14.29 12.89
C HIS A 634 -4.51 -13.97 12.29
N ASN A 635 -3.84 -14.95 11.67
CA ASN A 635 -2.44 -14.84 11.27
C ASN A 635 -2.20 -15.49 9.89
N SER A 636 -3.00 -15.08 8.90
CA SER A 636 -3.18 -15.81 7.64
C SER A 636 -2.13 -15.54 6.54
N GLY A 637 -1.39 -14.42 6.62
CA GLY A 637 -0.29 -14.05 5.71
C GLY A 637 -0.64 -12.99 4.66
N SER A 638 0.38 -12.57 3.88
CA SER A 638 0.34 -11.44 2.94
C SER A 638 -0.62 -11.61 1.76
N ASN A 639 -0.88 -12.85 1.31
CA ASN A 639 -1.74 -13.15 0.16
C ASN A 639 -3.14 -13.65 0.58
N SER A 640 -3.68 -13.12 1.68
CA SER A 640 -4.94 -13.58 2.28
C SER A 640 -5.99 -12.48 2.45
N ASP A 641 -7.27 -12.85 2.29
CA ASP A 641 -8.45 -12.02 2.57
C ASP A 641 -8.83 -12.03 4.07
N HIS A 642 -7.98 -12.57 4.94
CA HIS A 642 -8.18 -12.59 6.39
C HIS A 642 -7.09 -11.80 7.14
N LEU A 643 -7.29 -11.58 8.45
CA LEU A 643 -6.35 -10.88 9.31
C LEU A 643 -4.97 -11.55 9.32
N TRP A 644 -3.93 -10.74 9.17
CA TRP A 644 -2.56 -11.12 9.41
C TRP A 644 -1.99 -10.27 10.56
N ILE A 645 -2.21 -10.70 11.80
CA ILE A 645 -1.79 -9.95 13.01
C ILE A 645 -0.28 -9.91 13.20
N GLY A 646 0.47 -10.80 12.54
CA GLY A 646 1.92 -10.76 12.43
C GLY A 646 2.46 -9.71 11.45
N ASN A 647 1.61 -8.81 10.93
CA ASN A 647 2.02 -7.66 10.12
C ASN A 647 1.28 -6.37 10.55
N GLN A 648 1.96 -5.26 10.30
CA GLN A 648 1.79 -3.91 10.81
C GLN A 648 0.45 -3.25 10.42
N PRO A 649 -0.10 -3.43 9.20
CA PRO A 649 -1.44 -2.97 8.86
C PRO A 649 -2.54 -3.65 9.69
N GLY A 650 -2.33 -4.91 10.11
CA GLY A 650 -3.29 -5.69 10.89
C GLY A 650 -3.41 -5.25 12.36
N LEU A 651 -2.41 -4.56 12.90
CA LEU A 651 -2.28 -4.27 14.34
C LEU A 651 -3.47 -3.49 14.92
N GLY A 652 -4.01 -2.50 14.21
CA GLY A 652 -5.12 -1.67 14.69
C GLY A 652 -6.51 -2.32 14.58
N VAL A 653 -6.66 -3.34 13.73
CA VAL A 653 -7.97 -3.92 13.34
C VAL A 653 -8.84 -4.36 14.53
N PRO A 654 -8.33 -5.01 15.60
CA PRO A 654 -9.20 -5.52 16.66
C PRO A 654 -10.02 -4.45 17.39
N TRP A 655 -9.57 -3.20 17.43
CA TRP A 655 -10.31 -2.10 18.07
C TRP A 655 -11.34 -1.42 17.14
N LEU A 656 -11.43 -1.79 15.86
CA LEU A 656 -12.45 -1.22 14.95
C LEU A 656 -13.89 -1.53 15.40
N TYR A 657 -14.12 -2.68 16.07
CA TYR A 657 -15.43 -3.00 16.66
C TYR A 657 -15.90 -1.98 17.73
N ASN A 658 -14.99 -1.22 18.35
CA ASN A 658 -15.34 -0.16 19.30
C ASN A 658 -16.01 1.06 18.64
N TYR A 659 -15.76 1.31 17.35
CA TYR A 659 -16.35 2.42 16.59
C TYR A 659 -17.77 2.08 16.12
N ILE A 660 -18.04 0.81 15.81
CA ILE A 660 -19.33 0.33 15.29
C ILE A 660 -20.31 -0.16 16.39
N GLY A 661 -20.03 0.16 17.66
CA GLY A 661 -20.91 -0.21 18.79
C GLY A 661 -20.90 -1.72 19.11
N GLN A 662 -19.77 -2.40 18.90
CA GLN A 662 -19.62 -3.84 19.10
C GLN A 662 -18.43 -4.19 20.01
N ALA A 663 -18.11 -3.35 21.02
CA ALA A 663 -16.91 -3.45 21.87
C ALA A 663 -16.65 -4.83 22.53
N TYR A 664 -17.68 -5.67 22.71
CA TYR A 664 -17.51 -7.05 23.17
C TYR A 664 -16.70 -7.91 22.17
N ARG A 665 -16.76 -7.61 20.86
CA ARG A 665 -15.97 -8.27 19.80
C ARG A 665 -14.49 -7.91 19.89
N THR A 666 -14.13 -6.66 20.13
CA THR A 666 -12.74 -6.24 20.38
C THR A 666 -12.11 -7.07 21.49
N SER A 667 -12.80 -7.22 22.63
CA SER A 667 -12.29 -8.03 23.75
C SER A 667 -12.24 -9.53 23.44
N GLU A 668 -13.21 -10.04 22.68
CA GLU A 668 -13.26 -11.45 22.24
C GLU A 668 -12.15 -11.82 21.25
N LEU A 669 -11.84 -10.93 20.31
CA LEU A 669 -10.79 -11.11 19.31
C LEU A 669 -9.40 -10.95 19.92
N ILE A 670 -9.17 -9.98 20.80
CA ILE A 670 -7.86 -9.79 21.45
C ILE A 670 -7.51 -10.98 22.35
N ASP A 671 -8.47 -11.49 23.13
CA ASP A 671 -8.32 -12.73 23.92
C ASP A 671 -7.96 -13.92 23.01
N ALA A 672 -8.65 -14.06 21.87
CA ALA A 672 -8.41 -15.13 20.92
C ALA A 672 -7.08 -14.99 20.14
N VAL A 673 -6.63 -13.77 19.84
CA VAL A 673 -5.32 -13.46 19.23
C VAL A 673 -4.20 -13.80 20.21
N ILE A 674 -4.27 -13.31 21.46
CA ILE A 674 -3.27 -13.57 22.49
C ILE A 674 -3.13 -15.09 22.71
N ASP A 675 -4.23 -15.79 22.96
CA ASP A 675 -4.23 -17.24 23.24
C ASP A 675 -3.83 -18.12 22.03
N SER A 676 -3.78 -17.58 20.79
CA SER A 676 -3.43 -18.36 19.58
C SER A 676 -2.13 -17.95 18.88
N SER A 677 -1.62 -16.75 19.13
CA SER A 677 -0.46 -16.17 18.44
C SER A 677 0.71 -15.82 19.36
N PHE A 678 0.49 -15.69 20.67
CA PHE A 678 1.52 -15.31 21.64
C PHE A 678 1.66 -16.42 22.69
N GLN A 679 2.85 -17.01 22.83
CA GLN A 679 3.07 -18.18 23.68
C GLN A 679 4.47 -18.15 24.33
N PRO A 680 4.64 -18.72 25.53
CA PRO A 680 5.88 -18.61 26.33
C PRO A 680 6.96 -19.62 25.88
N HIS A 681 7.32 -19.60 24.59
CA HIS A 681 8.32 -20.45 23.98
C HIS A 681 9.00 -19.77 22.77
N PRO A 682 10.15 -20.27 22.26
CA PRO A 682 10.94 -19.58 21.25
C PRO A 682 10.20 -19.21 19.96
N ASP A 683 9.33 -20.09 19.48
CA ASP A 683 8.45 -19.97 18.32
C ASP A 683 7.10 -19.24 18.61
N GLY A 684 6.96 -18.64 19.80
CA GLY A 684 5.69 -18.16 20.34
C GLY A 684 5.27 -16.72 20.02
N LYS A 685 5.48 -16.24 18.78
CA LYS A 685 5.04 -14.90 18.29
C LYS A 685 4.50 -15.01 16.85
N PRO A 686 3.61 -14.10 16.38
CA PRO A 686 2.91 -14.25 15.10
C PRO A 686 3.75 -13.95 13.85
N GLY A 687 4.78 -13.12 13.98
CA GLY A 687 5.66 -12.63 12.92
C GLY A 687 6.90 -12.01 13.56
N ASN A 688 7.61 -11.14 12.84
CA ASN A 688 8.75 -10.38 13.38
C ASN A 688 8.35 -9.56 14.63
N ASP A 689 9.35 -9.12 15.40
CA ASP A 689 9.13 -8.11 16.45
C ASP A 689 9.21 -6.65 15.94
N ASP A 690 9.94 -6.45 14.84
CA ASP A 690 10.22 -5.18 14.16
C ASP A 690 10.57 -4.07 15.15
N LEU A 691 11.73 -4.28 15.77
CA LEU A 691 12.34 -3.42 16.80
C LEU A 691 11.48 -3.19 18.06
N GLY A 692 10.38 -3.93 18.22
CA GLY A 692 9.49 -3.87 19.38
C GLY A 692 8.07 -3.39 19.05
N ALA A 693 7.72 -3.16 17.77
CA ALA A 693 6.36 -2.79 17.39
C ALA A 693 5.32 -3.87 17.81
N MET A 694 5.65 -5.15 17.58
CA MET A 694 4.83 -6.29 18.02
C MET A 694 4.85 -6.48 19.53
N ALA A 695 6.00 -6.24 20.17
CA ALA A 695 6.15 -6.24 21.62
C ALA A 695 5.25 -5.20 22.31
N ALA A 696 5.25 -3.95 21.82
CA ALA A 696 4.41 -2.88 22.34
C ALA A 696 2.92 -3.14 22.13
N TRP A 697 2.52 -3.74 20.99
CA TRP A 697 1.14 -4.17 20.75
C TRP A 697 0.63 -5.09 21.85
N TYR A 698 1.44 -6.09 22.25
CA TYR A 698 1.06 -7.05 23.30
C TYR A 698 0.90 -6.38 24.67
N VAL A 699 1.80 -5.44 25.02
CA VAL A 699 1.73 -4.69 26.28
C VAL A 699 0.46 -3.83 26.34
N TRP A 700 0.13 -3.12 25.25
CA TRP A 700 -1.12 -2.38 25.10
C TRP A 700 -2.35 -3.28 25.24
N ALA A 701 -2.45 -4.32 24.41
CA ALA A 701 -3.58 -5.26 24.42
C ALA A 701 -3.81 -5.91 25.79
N SER A 702 -2.73 -6.33 26.47
CA SER A 702 -2.79 -6.89 27.83
C SER A 702 -3.25 -5.88 28.89
N SER A 703 -2.99 -4.59 28.67
CA SER A 703 -3.40 -3.49 29.53
C SER A 703 -4.87 -3.09 29.37
N GLY A 704 -5.57 -3.62 28.36
CA GLY A 704 -6.95 -3.25 28.09
C GLY A 704 -7.14 -1.97 27.28
N MET A 705 -6.10 -1.50 26.57
CA MET A 705 -6.23 -0.32 25.70
C MET A 705 -5.17 -0.23 24.59
N TYR A 706 -5.45 0.50 23.51
CA TYR A 706 -4.52 0.68 22.38
C TYR A 706 -4.61 2.07 21.71
N PRO A 707 -3.48 2.69 21.30
CA PRO A 707 -3.46 3.96 20.57
C PRO A 707 -3.80 3.76 19.09
N VAL A 708 -5.09 3.68 18.76
CA VAL A 708 -5.56 3.38 17.38
C VAL A 708 -5.14 4.46 16.39
N THR A 709 -5.19 5.73 16.79
CA THR A 709 -5.04 6.89 15.89
C THR A 709 -3.68 7.58 16.09
N PRO A 710 -2.73 7.45 15.15
CA PRO A 710 -1.40 8.09 15.25
C PRO A 710 -1.50 9.61 15.31
N GLY A 711 -0.62 10.23 16.09
CA GLY A 711 -0.65 11.67 16.32
C GLY A 711 -1.77 12.14 17.25
N GLU A 712 -2.46 11.26 17.97
CA GLU A 712 -3.40 11.59 19.04
C GLU A 712 -3.08 10.80 20.32
N ASP A 713 -3.52 11.28 21.49
CA ASP A 713 -3.18 10.72 22.81
C ASP A 713 -4.30 9.92 23.48
N HIS A 714 -5.42 9.74 22.78
CA HIS A 714 -6.52 8.89 23.22
C HIS A 714 -6.29 7.41 22.86
N VAL A 715 -6.84 6.50 23.66
CA VAL A 715 -6.68 5.05 23.47
C VAL A 715 -8.03 4.33 23.48
N ALA A 716 -8.25 3.42 22.54
CA ALA A 716 -9.46 2.58 22.49
C ALA A 716 -9.37 1.43 23.51
N ILE A 717 -10.48 0.97 24.09
CA ILE A 717 -10.54 0.04 25.24
C ILE A 717 -10.75 -1.42 24.82
N ASN A 718 -10.18 -2.36 25.57
CA ASN A 718 -10.57 -3.77 25.62
C ASN A 718 -10.57 -4.29 27.08
N ALA A 719 -11.02 -5.53 27.32
CA ALA A 719 -10.86 -6.15 28.63
C ALA A 719 -9.36 -6.35 28.95
N PRO A 720 -8.83 -5.87 30.10
CA PRO A 720 -7.45 -6.14 30.53
C PRO A 720 -7.23 -7.62 30.84
N ARG A 721 -5.98 -8.09 30.72
CA ARG A 721 -5.58 -9.48 31.03
C ARG A 721 -5.29 -9.69 32.53
N PHE A 722 -4.82 -8.65 33.23
CA PHE A 722 -4.41 -8.72 34.65
C PHE A 722 -5.44 -8.08 35.58
N ASP A 723 -5.63 -8.66 36.77
CA ASP A 723 -6.58 -8.19 37.79
C ASP A 723 -6.25 -6.78 38.33
N ARG A 724 -4.96 -6.41 38.31
CA ARG A 724 -4.46 -5.07 38.62
C ARG A 724 -3.18 -4.76 37.87
N MET A 725 -3.08 -3.54 37.34
CA MET A 725 -1.86 -3.01 36.73
C MET A 725 -1.63 -1.56 37.20
N VAL A 726 -0.37 -1.15 37.33
CA VAL A 726 0.03 0.21 37.66
C VAL A 726 1.17 0.64 36.74
N PHE A 727 0.93 1.69 35.96
CA PHE A 727 1.94 2.42 35.23
C PHE A 727 2.47 3.55 36.11
N ASP A 728 3.75 3.47 36.47
CA ASP A 728 4.48 4.46 37.26
C ASP A 728 5.15 5.45 36.30
N LEU A 729 4.50 6.60 36.09
CA LEU A 729 4.96 7.66 35.19
C LEU A 729 5.82 8.70 35.95
N GLY A 730 6.43 8.30 37.07
CA GLY A 730 7.40 9.06 37.87
C GLY A 730 6.82 10.18 38.75
N ASN A 731 5.98 11.06 38.19
CA ASN A 731 5.32 12.16 38.94
C ASN A 731 3.81 11.93 39.15
N ARG A 732 3.25 10.92 38.48
CA ARG A 732 1.84 10.54 38.42
C ARG A 732 1.76 9.03 38.14
N GLU A 733 0.66 8.40 38.50
CA GLU A 733 0.42 6.96 38.28
C GLU A 733 -0.88 6.78 37.48
N VAL A 734 -0.91 5.76 36.61
CA VAL A 734 -2.15 5.25 36.01
C VAL A 734 -2.40 3.85 36.56
N GLU A 735 -3.46 3.69 37.34
CA GLU A 735 -3.86 2.44 37.97
C GLU A 735 -5.08 1.84 37.24
N ILE A 736 -4.96 0.58 36.83
CA ILE A 736 -6.00 -0.20 36.16
C ILE A 736 -6.43 -1.30 37.13
N LEU A 737 -7.72 -1.35 37.45
CA LEU A 737 -8.32 -2.31 38.37
C LEU A 737 -9.37 -3.14 37.62
N ALA A 738 -9.12 -4.43 37.41
CA ALA A 738 -9.95 -5.30 36.59
C ALA A 738 -10.23 -6.66 37.28
N PRO A 739 -10.80 -6.67 38.50
CA PRO A 739 -10.90 -7.86 39.33
C PRO A 739 -11.68 -9.00 38.66
N GLY A 740 -11.03 -10.15 38.51
CA GLY A 740 -11.55 -11.32 37.82
C GLY A 740 -11.16 -11.44 36.35
N ALA A 741 -10.26 -10.61 35.81
CA ALA A 741 -9.62 -10.84 34.51
C ALA A 741 -8.97 -12.23 34.47
N GLN A 742 -8.17 -12.55 35.50
CA GLN A 742 -7.50 -13.84 35.67
C GLN A 742 -8.45 -15.00 36.08
N ASP A 743 -9.72 -14.70 36.42
CA ASP A 743 -10.80 -15.71 36.57
C ASP A 743 -11.44 -16.10 35.20
N GLY A 744 -10.98 -15.52 34.09
CA GLY A 744 -11.52 -15.76 32.74
C GLY A 744 -12.74 -14.90 32.38
N ASN A 745 -12.89 -13.71 32.99
CA ASN A 745 -13.96 -12.77 32.67
C ASN A 745 -13.52 -11.82 31.54
N ARG A 746 -13.56 -12.28 30.29
CA ARG A 746 -13.02 -11.55 29.12
C ARG A 746 -13.89 -10.44 28.51
N TYR A 747 -15.06 -10.12 29.08
CA TYR A 747 -15.96 -9.10 28.52
C TYR A 747 -16.18 -7.95 29.50
N VAL A 748 -16.01 -6.71 29.01
CA VAL A 748 -16.32 -5.50 29.76
C VAL A 748 -17.83 -5.38 29.98
N ALA A 749 -18.20 -5.05 31.21
CA ALA A 749 -19.57 -4.83 31.69
C ALA A 749 -19.82 -3.39 32.19
N GLY A 750 -18.79 -2.56 32.15
CA GLY A 750 -18.78 -1.17 32.58
C GLY A 750 -17.37 -0.72 32.93
N VAL A 751 -17.05 0.54 32.66
CA VAL A 751 -15.80 1.20 33.06
C VAL A 751 -16.13 2.37 33.98
N SER A 752 -15.23 2.71 34.89
CA SER A 752 -15.24 4.00 35.58
C SER A 752 -13.86 4.65 35.55
N TYR A 753 -13.80 5.92 35.16
CA TYR A 753 -12.58 6.72 35.12
C TYR A 753 -12.60 7.73 36.27
N ASN A 754 -11.58 7.70 37.12
CA ASN A 754 -11.48 8.49 38.34
C ASN A 754 -12.76 8.42 39.22
N GLY A 755 -13.38 7.25 39.27
CA GLY A 755 -14.60 6.96 40.03
C GLY A 755 -15.87 7.60 39.46
N GLN A 756 -15.90 8.03 38.20
CA GLN A 756 -17.10 8.39 37.44
C GLN A 756 -17.41 7.31 36.40
N GLU A 757 -18.70 6.97 36.28
CA GLU A 757 -19.25 6.03 35.27
C GLU A 757 -18.85 6.47 33.86
N TRP A 758 -18.27 5.56 33.07
CA TRP A 758 -17.64 5.85 31.78
C TRP A 758 -18.18 4.91 30.70
N GLU A 759 -19.00 5.47 29.80
CA GLU A 759 -19.71 4.74 28.75
C GLU A 759 -18.93 4.65 27.43
N ASN A 760 -17.89 5.47 27.26
CA ASN A 760 -17.11 5.54 26.03
C ASN A 760 -16.16 4.33 25.90
N THR A 761 -15.97 3.84 24.68
CA THR A 761 -15.07 2.71 24.35
C THR A 761 -13.60 3.14 24.18
N TRP A 762 -13.24 4.30 24.75
CA TRP A 762 -11.91 4.90 24.70
C TRP A 762 -11.62 5.74 25.95
N LEU A 763 -10.35 6.02 26.24
CA LEU A 763 -9.87 6.87 27.34
C LEU A 763 -9.13 8.10 26.78
N PRO A 764 -9.28 9.30 27.38
CA PRO A 764 -8.68 10.54 26.89
C PRO A 764 -7.22 10.70 27.32
N GLY A 765 -6.46 11.55 26.62
CA GLY A 765 -5.08 11.91 26.94
C GLY A 765 -4.84 12.43 28.36
N ASP A 766 -5.86 13.02 29.01
CA ASP A 766 -5.83 13.40 30.43
C ASP A 766 -5.37 12.24 31.34
N LEU A 767 -5.63 10.99 30.96
CA LEU A 767 -5.12 9.78 31.63
C LEU A 767 -3.58 9.78 31.70
N TRP A 768 -2.92 10.08 30.58
CA TRP A 768 -1.47 10.07 30.47
C TRP A 768 -0.83 11.34 31.01
N HIS A 769 -1.53 12.49 30.93
CA HIS A 769 -1.01 13.78 31.35
C HIS A 769 -1.23 14.09 32.84
N GLU A 770 -2.37 13.72 33.42
CA GLU A 770 -2.69 13.93 34.85
C GLU A 770 -2.56 12.66 35.71
N GLY A 771 -2.62 11.47 35.10
CA GLY A 771 -2.75 10.19 35.80
C GLY A 771 -4.21 9.86 36.16
N GLY A 772 -4.43 8.74 36.84
CA GLY A 772 -5.77 8.40 37.33
C GLY A 772 -5.99 6.92 37.63
N VAL A 773 -7.24 6.58 37.96
CA VAL A 773 -7.69 5.20 38.18
C VAL A 773 -8.76 4.83 37.13
N VAL A 774 -8.60 3.67 36.51
CA VAL A 774 -9.56 3.06 35.57
C VAL A 774 -10.07 1.74 36.16
N GLU A 775 -11.32 1.73 36.61
CA GLU A 775 -11.98 0.56 37.20
C GLU A 775 -12.83 -0.16 36.15
N PHE A 776 -12.46 -1.40 35.81
CA PHE A 776 -13.21 -2.29 34.92
C PHE A 776 -14.11 -3.23 35.73
N SER A 777 -15.40 -3.26 35.38
CA SER A 777 -16.29 -4.37 35.74
C SER A 777 -16.24 -5.41 34.63
N LEU A 778 -15.79 -6.63 34.95
CA LEU A 778 -15.64 -7.71 33.97
C LEU A 778 -16.67 -8.84 34.16
N THR A 779 -16.98 -9.55 33.08
CA THR A 779 -17.91 -10.69 33.05
C THR A 779 -17.48 -11.79 32.08
N SER A 780 -17.95 -13.03 32.32
CA SER A 780 -17.68 -14.21 31.48
C SER A 780 -18.64 -14.38 30.29
N ALA A 781 -19.38 -13.34 29.90
CA ALA A 781 -20.29 -13.33 28.76
C ALA A 781 -20.48 -11.89 28.24
N PRO A 782 -20.79 -11.66 26.95
CA PRO A 782 -21.00 -10.32 26.40
C PRO A 782 -22.06 -9.49 27.15
N THR A 783 -21.90 -8.16 27.10
CA THR A 783 -22.82 -7.19 27.71
C THR A 783 -23.18 -6.07 26.72
N ASP A 784 -24.11 -5.21 27.12
CA ASP A 784 -24.54 -4.04 26.34
C ASP A 784 -23.65 -2.78 26.56
N TRP A 785 -22.52 -2.88 27.28
CA TRP A 785 -21.58 -1.73 27.43
C TRP A 785 -20.84 -1.47 26.12
N GLY A 786 -20.64 -0.19 25.78
CA GLY A 786 -20.02 0.21 24.52
C GLY A 786 -20.85 -0.12 23.27
N SER A 787 -22.16 -0.34 23.41
CA SER A 787 -23.04 -0.76 22.31
C SER A 787 -23.69 0.40 21.52
N THR A 788 -23.20 1.62 21.67
CA THR A 788 -23.74 2.83 21.02
C THR A 788 -22.67 3.54 20.22
N LEU A 789 -23.03 4.13 19.07
CA LEU A 789 -22.10 4.93 18.27
C LEU A 789 -21.67 6.22 19.01
N GLU A 790 -22.50 6.74 19.92
CA GLU A 790 -22.13 7.86 20.81
C GLU A 790 -20.98 7.54 21.77
N ALA A 791 -20.65 6.24 21.97
CA ALA A 791 -19.53 5.79 22.80
C ALA A 791 -18.21 5.62 22.02
N ALA A 792 -18.24 5.66 20.69
CA ALA A 792 -17.10 5.37 19.82
C ALA A 792 -15.87 6.26 20.09
N PRO A 793 -14.64 5.79 19.78
CA PRO A 793 -13.47 6.65 19.76
C PRO A 793 -13.59 7.76 18.70
N PRO A 794 -12.89 8.89 18.86
CA PRO A 794 -12.93 10.00 17.91
C PRO A 794 -12.65 9.55 16.47
N SER A 795 -13.36 10.17 15.52
CA SER A 795 -13.04 10.13 14.09
C SER A 795 -13.02 11.56 13.55
N PHE A 796 -12.10 11.81 12.63
CA PHE A 796 -11.78 13.13 12.14
C PHE A 796 -12.26 13.25 10.69
N THR A 797 -13.53 13.61 10.51
CA THR A 797 -14.23 13.74 9.22
C THR A 797 -14.03 15.09 8.52
N GLU A 798 -13.23 16.00 9.08
CA GLU A 798 -12.97 17.30 8.47
C GLU A 798 -12.16 17.16 7.18
N GLY A 799 -12.65 17.81 6.11
CA GLY A 799 -12.05 17.77 4.77
C GLY A 799 -12.49 16.60 3.88
N CYS A 800 -13.40 15.72 4.33
CA CYS A 800 -13.88 14.61 3.51
C CYS A 800 -14.51 15.09 2.19
N ASN A 801 -14.33 14.30 1.13
CA ASN A 801 -15.15 14.41 -0.07
C ASN A 801 -16.57 13.92 0.27
N ASP A 802 -17.59 14.75 0.02
CA ASP A 802 -19.02 14.39 0.18
C ASP A 802 -19.46 13.29 -0.79
N LEU A 803 -18.68 13.02 -1.84
CA LEU A 803 -18.99 12.07 -2.91
C LEU A 803 -17.69 11.43 -3.46
N ILE A 804 -17.74 10.12 -3.69
CA ILE A 804 -16.74 9.33 -4.42
C ILE A 804 -17.44 8.73 -5.64
N ILE A 805 -16.75 8.68 -6.79
CA ILE A 805 -17.19 7.95 -7.97
C ILE A 805 -16.09 6.96 -8.42
N GLY A 806 -16.51 5.82 -8.95
CA GLY A 806 -15.64 4.79 -9.50
C GLY A 806 -16.33 4.00 -10.61
N SER A 807 -15.53 3.58 -11.60
CA SER A 807 -15.90 2.55 -12.57
C SER A 807 -15.03 1.31 -12.33
N ILE A 808 -15.49 0.13 -12.78
CA ILE A 808 -14.66 -1.07 -12.87
C ILE A 808 -13.96 -1.21 -14.24
N GLU A 809 -14.33 -0.37 -15.21
CA GLU A 809 -13.69 -0.26 -16.52
C GLU A 809 -13.27 1.20 -16.75
N SER A 810 -11.99 1.47 -16.99
CA SER A 810 -11.50 2.80 -17.41
C SER A 810 -11.36 2.93 -18.92
N ASP A 811 -11.05 1.82 -19.61
CA ASP A 811 -10.80 1.74 -21.04
C ASP A 811 -11.90 0.87 -21.69
N VAL A 812 -12.91 1.53 -22.25
CA VAL A 812 -14.11 0.89 -22.81
C VAL A 812 -14.04 0.88 -24.34
N SER A 813 -14.18 -0.30 -24.95
CA SER A 813 -14.18 -0.46 -26.41
C SER A 813 -15.59 -0.50 -26.97
N ILE A 814 -15.93 0.44 -27.86
CA ILE A 814 -17.24 0.53 -28.53
C ILE A 814 -17.00 0.70 -30.04
N GLU A 815 -17.64 -0.09 -30.90
CA GLU A 815 -17.48 0.11 -32.34
C GLU A 815 -18.23 1.40 -32.80
N PRO A 816 -17.76 2.12 -33.82
CA PRO A 816 -18.48 3.27 -34.38
C PRO A 816 -19.93 2.93 -34.73
N GLY A 817 -20.86 3.81 -34.33
CA GLY A 817 -22.30 3.65 -34.54
C GLY A 817 -22.96 2.60 -33.64
N LYS A 818 -22.33 2.22 -32.51
CA LYS A 818 -22.94 1.39 -31.46
C LYS A 818 -23.26 2.20 -30.20
N LEU A 819 -24.00 1.55 -29.32
CA LEU A 819 -24.10 1.91 -27.91
C LEU A 819 -23.18 0.99 -27.11
N GLY A 820 -22.46 1.56 -26.14
CA GLY A 820 -21.84 0.82 -25.04
C GLY A 820 -22.56 1.10 -23.73
N GLU A 821 -22.23 0.34 -22.69
CA GLU A 821 -22.69 0.54 -21.32
C GLU A 821 -21.44 0.68 -20.45
N ILE A 822 -21.40 1.66 -19.54
CA ILE A 822 -20.26 1.90 -18.64
C ILE A 822 -20.67 1.66 -17.18
N PRO A 823 -20.01 0.74 -16.45
CA PRO A 823 -20.42 0.31 -15.11
C PRO A 823 -19.95 1.29 -14.03
N VAL A 824 -20.87 2.14 -13.55
CA VAL A 824 -20.59 3.19 -12.56
C VAL A 824 -21.07 2.78 -11.17
N THR A 825 -20.25 3.05 -10.14
CA THR A 825 -20.71 3.12 -8.75
C THR A 825 -20.33 4.45 -8.11
N ILE A 826 -21.30 5.08 -7.46
CA ILE A 826 -21.12 6.26 -6.60
C ILE A 826 -21.25 5.89 -5.13
N GLN A 827 -20.56 6.64 -4.28
CA GLN A 827 -20.62 6.55 -2.82
C GLN A 827 -20.62 7.95 -2.22
N GLN A 828 -21.78 8.40 -1.75
CA GLN A 828 -22.00 9.62 -0.99
C GLN A 828 -21.60 9.43 0.48
N LEU A 829 -21.12 10.50 1.12
CA LEU A 829 -20.83 10.57 2.56
C LEU A 829 -21.65 11.70 3.21
N GLY A 830 -21.72 11.73 4.55
CA GLY A 830 -22.48 12.77 5.28
C GLY A 830 -24.00 12.52 5.33
N GLU A 831 -24.83 13.54 5.06
CA GLU A 831 -26.31 13.40 4.99
C GLU A 831 -26.70 12.64 3.70
N THR A 832 -26.91 11.33 3.80
CA THR A 832 -27.20 10.44 2.64
C THR A 832 -28.62 10.52 2.11
N GLY A 833 -28.74 10.17 0.82
CA GLY A 833 -30.00 9.82 0.17
C GLY A 833 -30.64 10.95 -0.63
N GLY A 834 -31.26 10.60 -1.74
CA GLY A 834 -31.71 11.53 -2.77
C GLY A 834 -31.24 11.07 -4.13
N THR A 835 -30.90 12.00 -5.01
CA THR A 835 -30.45 11.70 -6.38
C THR A 835 -29.13 12.41 -6.69
N VAL A 836 -28.17 11.65 -7.21
CA VAL A 836 -26.93 12.17 -7.83
C VAL A 836 -27.07 12.02 -9.34
N THR A 837 -26.71 13.05 -10.10
CA THR A 837 -26.60 12.94 -11.56
C THR A 837 -25.20 12.52 -11.93
N VAL A 838 -25.04 11.56 -12.84
CA VAL A 838 -23.75 11.18 -13.40
C VAL A 838 -23.79 11.36 -14.90
N ASP A 839 -22.84 12.13 -15.41
CA ASP A 839 -22.65 12.46 -16.81
C ASP A 839 -21.32 11.85 -17.31
N ILE A 840 -21.33 11.31 -18.52
CA ILE A 840 -20.13 10.91 -19.27
C ILE A 840 -19.88 11.97 -20.32
N ILE A 841 -18.75 12.65 -20.20
CA ILE A 841 -18.43 13.88 -20.92
C ILE A 841 -17.17 13.63 -21.76
N ASP A 842 -17.10 14.14 -22.99
CA ASP A 842 -15.86 14.13 -23.78
C ASP A 842 -14.92 15.31 -23.46
N SER A 843 -13.77 15.36 -24.13
CA SER A 843 -12.75 16.40 -23.94
C SER A 843 -13.10 17.78 -24.51
N ASP A 844 -14.14 17.89 -25.36
CA ASP A 844 -14.72 19.18 -25.80
C ASP A 844 -15.85 19.66 -24.86
N GLY A 845 -16.38 18.76 -24.02
CA GLY A 845 -17.40 19.04 -23.01
C GLY A 845 -18.81 18.62 -23.40
N GLU A 846 -18.99 17.76 -24.41
CA GLU A 846 -20.30 17.20 -24.79
C GLU A 846 -20.63 15.95 -23.96
N VAL A 847 -21.91 15.83 -23.54
CA VAL A 847 -22.39 14.74 -22.67
C VAL A 847 -22.86 13.57 -23.55
N LEU A 848 -22.04 12.53 -23.65
CA LEU A 848 -22.27 11.33 -24.46
C LEU A 848 -23.21 10.29 -23.78
N GLY A 849 -23.38 10.40 -22.46
CA GLY A 849 -24.27 9.58 -21.63
C GLY A 849 -24.62 10.28 -20.33
N SER A 850 -25.81 10.07 -19.77
CA SER A 850 -26.26 10.74 -18.54
C SER A 850 -27.34 9.91 -17.83
N GLU A 851 -27.19 9.69 -16.52
CA GLU A 851 -28.19 9.01 -15.69
C GLU A 851 -28.35 9.68 -14.31
N VAL A 852 -29.56 9.61 -13.75
CA VAL A 852 -29.88 10.14 -12.41
C VAL A 852 -30.08 8.97 -11.46
N LEU A 853 -29.14 8.80 -10.53
CA LEU A 853 -29.04 7.67 -9.63
C LEU A 853 -29.71 7.97 -8.29
N GLU A 854 -30.73 7.20 -7.91
CA GLU A 854 -31.32 7.24 -6.57
C GLU A 854 -30.37 6.56 -5.57
N VAL A 855 -29.91 7.33 -4.58
CA VAL A 855 -28.89 6.93 -3.60
C VAL A 855 -29.53 6.22 -2.41
N ASP A 856 -28.94 5.10 -1.97
CA ASP A 856 -29.44 4.30 -0.85
C ASP A 856 -29.17 4.93 0.54
N GLU A 857 -29.62 4.28 1.61
CA GLU A 857 -29.50 4.81 2.97
C GLU A 857 -28.04 4.88 3.48
N PHE A 858 -27.11 4.18 2.83
CA PHE A 858 -25.67 4.19 3.12
C PHE A 858 -24.85 5.07 2.16
N GLY A 859 -25.51 5.72 1.20
CA GLY A 859 -24.86 6.61 0.24
C GLY A 859 -24.48 5.94 -1.09
N ARG A 860 -24.80 4.67 -1.31
CA ARG A 860 -24.38 3.94 -2.52
C ARG A 860 -25.45 4.00 -3.63
N ALA A 861 -25.00 4.05 -4.89
CA ALA A 861 -25.77 3.62 -6.05
C ALA A 861 -24.85 3.06 -7.15
N THR A 862 -25.36 2.12 -7.95
CA THR A 862 -24.64 1.49 -9.07
C THR A 862 -25.56 1.43 -10.30
N ALA A 863 -25.02 1.72 -11.49
CA ALA A 863 -25.75 1.72 -12.77
C ALA A 863 -24.83 1.45 -13.97
N GLU A 864 -25.44 1.27 -15.14
CA GLU A 864 -24.79 0.96 -16.41
C GLU A 864 -25.11 2.09 -17.40
N ILE A 865 -24.30 3.15 -17.42
CA ILE A 865 -24.63 4.37 -18.18
C ILE A 865 -24.39 4.10 -19.66
N THR A 866 -25.44 4.23 -20.47
CA THR A 866 -25.33 4.06 -21.92
C THR A 866 -24.56 5.21 -22.57
N VAL A 867 -23.49 4.89 -23.29
CA VAL A 867 -22.71 5.82 -24.12
C VAL A 867 -23.02 5.57 -25.60
N SER A 868 -23.24 6.62 -26.36
CA SER A 868 -23.47 6.55 -27.81
C SER A 868 -22.24 7.02 -28.57
N VAL A 869 -21.65 6.15 -29.41
CA VAL A 869 -20.56 6.52 -30.32
C VAL A 869 -21.14 6.75 -31.73
N PRO A 870 -21.00 7.95 -32.32
CA PRO A 870 -21.41 8.22 -33.70
C PRO A 870 -20.81 7.22 -34.72
N GLN A 871 -21.49 7.06 -35.87
CA GLN A 871 -21.03 6.14 -36.92
C GLN A 871 -19.79 6.67 -37.68
N ASP A 872 -19.62 7.99 -37.66
CA ASP A 872 -18.57 8.78 -38.28
C ASP A 872 -17.40 9.11 -37.31
N THR A 873 -17.45 8.63 -36.06
CA THR A 873 -16.29 8.67 -35.16
C THR A 873 -15.16 7.82 -35.73
N ALA A 874 -14.00 8.43 -35.94
CA ALA A 874 -12.82 7.76 -36.47
C ALA A 874 -12.35 6.62 -35.55
N GLN A 875 -11.55 5.70 -36.09
CA GLN A 875 -10.99 4.61 -35.30
C GLN A 875 -9.80 5.12 -34.46
N GLY A 876 -9.85 4.91 -33.15
CA GLY A 876 -8.82 5.38 -32.24
C GLY A 876 -9.26 5.51 -30.79
N TYR A 877 -8.48 6.27 -30.03
CA TYR A 877 -8.64 6.50 -28.59
C TYR A 877 -9.15 7.92 -28.31
N TYR A 878 -10.09 8.04 -27.38
CA TYR A 878 -10.76 9.29 -27.01
C TYR A 878 -10.77 9.45 -25.49
N GLU A 879 -10.34 10.61 -24.99
CA GLU A 879 -10.42 10.97 -23.57
C GLU A 879 -11.87 11.30 -23.19
N LEU A 880 -12.36 10.70 -22.12
CA LEU A 880 -13.65 10.98 -21.49
C LEU A 880 -13.45 11.36 -20.00
N THR A 881 -14.45 12.01 -19.42
CA THR A 881 -14.56 12.26 -17.98
C THR A 881 -15.92 11.77 -17.49
N LEU A 882 -15.90 10.93 -16.46
CA LEU A 882 -17.09 10.52 -15.74
C LEU A 882 -17.28 11.49 -14.56
N SER A 883 -18.29 12.36 -14.64
CA SER A 883 -18.52 13.46 -13.70
C SER A 883 -19.82 13.27 -12.93
N ALA A 884 -19.78 13.45 -11.60
CA ALA A 884 -20.92 13.32 -10.70
C ALA A 884 -21.30 14.68 -10.09
N ASP A 885 -22.61 14.98 -10.09
CA ASP A 885 -23.22 16.24 -9.65
C ASP A 885 -22.46 17.48 -10.13
N GLY A 886 -22.14 17.52 -11.43
CA GLY A 886 -21.55 18.67 -12.12
C GLY A 886 -20.14 19.02 -11.63
N GLY A 887 -19.25 18.04 -11.57
CA GLY A 887 -17.87 18.22 -11.12
C GLY A 887 -17.68 18.16 -9.60
N THR A 888 -18.61 17.55 -8.87
CA THR A 888 -18.46 17.32 -7.42
C THR A 888 -17.51 16.16 -7.13
N ALA A 889 -17.55 15.11 -7.96
CA ALA A 889 -16.53 14.06 -8.03
C ALA A 889 -16.34 13.65 -9.49
N GLU A 890 -15.10 13.45 -9.94
CA GLU A 890 -14.78 13.13 -11.34
C GLU A 890 -13.68 12.05 -11.41
N ILE A 891 -13.74 11.18 -12.42
CA ILE A 891 -12.62 10.33 -12.83
C ILE A 891 -12.40 10.46 -14.35
N PRO A 892 -11.13 10.44 -14.84
CA PRO A 892 -10.85 10.28 -16.25
C PRO A 892 -11.23 8.87 -16.72
N MET A 893 -11.47 8.75 -18.02
CA MET A 893 -11.76 7.50 -18.71
C MET A 893 -11.23 7.56 -20.15
N MET A 894 -11.05 6.39 -20.76
CA MET A 894 -10.67 6.22 -22.15
C MET A 894 -11.75 5.45 -22.91
N LEU A 895 -12.08 5.93 -24.11
CA LEU A 895 -12.95 5.27 -25.06
C LEU A 895 -12.13 4.83 -26.28
N ARG A 896 -12.07 3.53 -26.54
CA ARG A 896 -11.64 2.99 -27.82
C ARG A 896 -12.83 2.92 -28.77
N SER A 897 -12.91 3.89 -29.67
CA SER A 897 -13.78 3.81 -30.85
C SER A 897 -13.11 2.90 -31.87
N VAL A 898 -13.42 1.60 -31.87
CA VAL A 898 -12.71 0.60 -32.71
C VAL A 898 -13.66 -0.51 -33.17
N SER A 899 -13.57 -0.93 -34.44
CA SER A 899 -14.19 -2.19 -34.85
C SER A 899 -13.38 -3.36 -34.29
N SER A 900 -14.08 -4.45 -33.94
CA SER A 900 -13.48 -5.66 -33.37
C SER A 900 -12.55 -6.43 -34.33
N ASP A 901 -12.50 -6.04 -35.60
CA ASP A 901 -11.60 -6.53 -36.65
C ASP A 901 -10.60 -5.47 -37.16
N SER A 902 -10.51 -4.29 -36.55
CA SER A 902 -9.52 -3.25 -36.92
C SER A 902 -8.13 -3.54 -36.35
N LEU A 903 -7.10 -2.85 -36.85
CA LEU A 903 -5.76 -2.95 -36.27
C LEU A 903 -5.70 -2.40 -34.84
N TYR A 904 -6.37 -1.28 -34.57
CA TYR A 904 -6.51 -0.72 -33.22
C TYR A 904 -7.24 -1.70 -32.27
N GLY A 905 -8.26 -2.41 -32.76
CA GLY A 905 -8.95 -3.47 -32.03
C GLY A 905 -8.11 -4.71 -31.75
N ALA A 906 -6.97 -4.88 -32.45
CA ALA A 906 -6.02 -5.97 -32.25
C ALA A 906 -4.84 -5.61 -31.33
N TYR A 907 -4.62 -4.33 -30.99
CA TYR A 907 -3.53 -3.94 -30.09
C TYR A 907 -3.73 -4.54 -28.69
N ASN A 908 -2.68 -5.22 -28.22
CA ASN A 908 -2.68 -5.99 -26.97
C ASN A 908 -1.35 -5.83 -26.19
N THR A 909 -0.45 -4.95 -26.64
CA THR A 909 0.87 -4.75 -26.05
C THR A 909 1.27 -3.27 -26.15
N VAL A 910 1.90 -2.76 -25.09
CA VAL A 910 2.47 -1.40 -25.04
C VAL A 910 3.91 -1.47 -25.53
N GLY A 911 4.10 -1.40 -26.85
CA GLY A 911 5.41 -1.48 -27.49
C GLY A 911 6.25 -0.23 -27.30
N SER A 912 5.63 0.94 -27.24
CA SER A 912 6.26 2.23 -26.93
C SER A 912 5.60 2.95 -25.76
N ALA A 913 6.39 3.65 -24.96
CA ALA A 913 5.92 4.55 -23.89
C ALA A 913 6.85 5.77 -23.74
N SER A 914 6.36 6.85 -23.14
CA SER A 914 7.02 8.16 -23.03
C SER A 914 8.15 8.16 -22.02
N GLU A 915 9.21 8.92 -22.29
CA GLU A 915 10.28 9.20 -21.33
C GLU A 915 9.78 9.77 -19.99
N SER A 916 8.61 10.41 -19.94
CA SER A 916 7.98 10.82 -18.68
C SER A 916 7.20 9.71 -17.95
N ASN A 917 6.75 8.65 -18.65
CA ASN A 917 6.05 7.51 -18.05
C ASN A 917 6.67 6.15 -18.47
N PRO A 918 7.67 5.64 -17.73
CA PRO A 918 8.39 4.42 -18.12
C PRO A 918 7.63 3.11 -17.92
N SER A 919 6.76 3.06 -16.90
CA SER A 919 6.25 1.81 -16.33
C SER A 919 5.36 0.96 -17.24
N PRO A 920 4.52 1.52 -18.15
CA PRO A 920 3.65 0.70 -18.99
C PRO A 920 4.37 -0.08 -20.11
N GLY A 921 5.57 0.37 -20.54
CA GLY A 921 6.23 -0.16 -21.74
C GLY A 921 6.74 -1.59 -21.56
N ASN A 922 6.28 -2.53 -22.41
CA ASN A 922 6.59 -3.95 -22.27
C ASN A 922 6.52 -4.70 -23.62
N PHE A 923 7.39 -4.34 -24.57
CA PHE A 923 7.50 -4.95 -25.90
C PHE A 923 8.07 -6.38 -25.86
N ASP A 924 8.96 -6.69 -24.92
CA ASP A 924 9.65 -7.99 -24.83
C ASP A 924 9.15 -8.92 -23.72
N GLY A 925 8.02 -8.59 -23.10
CA GLY A 925 7.48 -9.30 -21.94
C GLY A 925 8.31 -9.18 -20.65
N SER A 926 9.42 -8.42 -20.68
CA SER A 926 10.37 -8.22 -19.58
C SER A 926 10.48 -6.76 -19.14
N GLY A 927 9.57 -5.90 -19.58
CA GLY A 927 9.51 -4.47 -19.25
C GLY A 927 10.38 -3.55 -20.12
N ASN A 928 11.03 -4.07 -21.18
CA ASN A 928 11.74 -3.22 -22.14
C ASN A 928 10.79 -2.75 -23.25
N SER A 929 11.02 -1.55 -23.79
CA SER A 929 10.17 -0.96 -24.83
C SER A 929 10.94 -0.07 -25.80
N TYR A 930 10.24 0.51 -26.77
CA TYR A 930 10.68 1.69 -27.51
C TYR A 930 10.30 2.98 -26.74
N SER A 931 11.01 4.06 -27.04
CA SER A 931 10.72 5.41 -26.53
C SER A 931 9.76 6.12 -27.48
N SER A 932 8.63 6.62 -26.98
CA SER A 932 7.65 7.40 -27.78
C SER A 932 8.31 8.65 -28.38
N GLU A 933 9.17 9.34 -27.63
CA GLU A 933 9.92 10.52 -28.07
C GLU A 933 11.02 10.16 -29.07
N ALA A 934 11.76 9.06 -28.88
CA ALA A 934 12.80 8.67 -29.83
C ALA A 934 12.21 8.18 -31.16
N LEU A 935 11.05 7.51 -31.13
CA LEU A 935 10.27 7.20 -32.34
C LEU A 935 9.86 8.48 -33.06
N ALA A 936 9.35 9.49 -32.33
CA ALA A 936 9.04 10.80 -32.89
C ALA A 936 10.27 11.52 -33.48
N GLU A 937 11.47 11.40 -32.87
CA GLU A 937 12.73 11.90 -33.45
C GLU A 937 13.13 11.17 -34.75
N GLN A 938 12.76 9.90 -34.93
CA GLN A 938 12.92 9.18 -36.20
C GLN A 938 11.83 9.52 -37.24
N GLY A 939 10.84 10.34 -36.89
CA GLY A 939 9.71 10.70 -37.75
C GLY A 939 8.50 9.77 -37.62
N LEU A 940 8.45 8.95 -36.56
CA LEU A 940 7.34 8.06 -36.20
C LEU A 940 6.64 8.61 -34.94
N SER A 941 6.03 9.80 -35.05
CA SER A 941 5.22 10.35 -33.95
C SER A 941 3.78 9.82 -34.03
N PRO A 942 2.98 9.91 -32.96
CA PRO A 942 1.55 9.66 -33.07
C PRO A 942 0.94 10.42 -34.26
N ASP A 943 0.09 9.72 -35.02
CA ASP A 943 -0.62 10.21 -36.21
C ASP A 943 0.27 10.59 -37.43
N SER A 944 1.59 10.39 -37.41
CA SER A 944 2.45 10.81 -38.53
C SER A 944 2.32 9.91 -39.76
N GLU A 945 2.20 10.54 -40.93
CA GLU A 945 2.30 9.89 -42.25
C GLU A 945 3.76 9.63 -42.65
N GLY A 946 4.02 8.48 -43.26
CA GLY A 946 5.33 8.11 -43.80
C GLY A 946 5.22 7.10 -44.95
N SER A 947 6.32 6.89 -45.69
CA SER A 947 6.33 6.00 -46.86
C SER A 947 7.51 5.05 -46.90
N VAL A 948 7.25 3.84 -47.40
CA VAL A 948 8.26 2.77 -47.53
C VAL A 948 7.90 1.83 -48.68
N HIS A 949 8.88 1.45 -49.51
CA HIS A 949 8.70 0.60 -50.71
C HIS A 949 7.63 1.09 -51.72
N ASP A 950 7.45 2.40 -51.87
CA ASP A 950 6.37 3.05 -52.65
C ASP A 950 4.95 2.70 -52.14
N LEU A 951 4.82 2.43 -50.83
CA LEU A 951 3.59 2.29 -50.05
C LEU A 951 3.54 3.39 -48.98
N GLU A 952 2.36 3.87 -48.62
CA GLU A 952 2.17 4.87 -47.56
C GLU A 952 1.66 4.20 -46.28
N PHE A 953 2.00 4.76 -45.12
CA PHE A 953 1.51 4.32 -43.80
C PHE A 953 1.20 5.53 -42.92
N ARG A 954 0.29 5.33 -41.96
CA ARG A 954 0.12 6.21 -40.80
C ARG A 954 0.62 5.50 -39.55
N TRP A 955 1.43 6.18 -38.75
CA TRP A 955 1.94 5.65 -37.49
C TRP A 955 0.83 5.71 -36.42
N PRO A 956 0.71 4.71 -35.51
CA PRO A 956 -0.43 4.63 -34.59
C PRO A 956 -0.61 5.88 -33.74
N ASN A 957 -1.82 6.44 -33.76
CA ASN A 957 -2.21 7.55 -32.92
C ASN A 957 -2.81 7.01 -31.61
N VAL A 958 -1.93 6.66 -30.67
CA VAL A 958 -2.29 6.03 -29.40
C VAL A 958 -1.77 6.90 -28.25
N PRO A 959 -2.61 7.28 -27.26
CA PRO A 959 -2.17 7.95 -26.04
C PRO A 959 -1.11 7.13 -25.30
N ASP A 960 -0.25 7.82 -24.55
CA ASP A 960 0.89 7.15 -23.93
C ASP A 960 0.46 6.14 -22.85
N GLY A 961 1.23 5.06 -22.73
CA GLY A 961 0.94 3.95 -21.83
C GLY A 961 -0.15 2.96 -22.29
N LEU A 962 -0.91 3.26 -23.35
CA LEU A 962 -1.95 2.38 -23.88
C LEU A 962 -1.42 1.41 -24.97
N PRO A 963 -2.08 0.27 -25.21
CA PRO A 963 -1.65 -0.71 -26.23
C PRO A 963 -1.55 -0.11 -27.64
N ASN A 964 -0.33 -0.15 -28.19
CA ASN A 964 0.06 0.45 -29.47
C ASN A 964 0.80 -0.55 -30.38
N THR A 965 0.69 -1.85 -30.08
CA THR A 965 1.34 -2.95 -30.82
C THR A 965 0.49 -4.22 -30.72
N VAL A 966 0.48 -5.01 -31.79
CA VAL A 966 -0.10 -6.37 -31.83
C VAL A 966 1.02 -7.40 -31.63
N THR A 967 1.05 -8.04 -30.46
CA THR A 967 1.69 -9.35 -30.27
C THR A 967 0.83 -10.41 -30.99
N THR A 968 1.38 -11.13 -31.96
CA THR A 968 0.56 -11.98 -32.85
C THR A 968 0.18 -13.35 -32.25
N ASP A 969 -1.11 -13.66 -32.19
CA ASP A 969 -1.65 -14.97 -31.77
C ASP A 969 -2.66 -15.57 -32.77
N GLY A 970 -2.74 -15.04 -33.99
CA GLY A 970 -3.70 -15.48 -35.01
C GLY A 970 -4.94 -14.59 -35.15
N GLN A 971 -4.87 -13.34 -34.69
CA GLN A 971 -5.90 -12.32 -34.92
C GLN A 971 -6.10 -12.10 -36.43
N THR A 972 -7.32 -11.75 -36.84
CA THR A 972 -7.60 -11.28 -38.21
C THR A 972 -7.94 -9.80 -38.17
N VAL A 973 -7.23 -9.02 -38.98
CA VAL A 973 -7.32 -7.56 -39.03
C VAL A 973 -7.69 -7.11 -40.44
N SER A 974 -8.81 -6.42 -40.56
CA SER A 974 -9.24 -5.69 -41.75
C SER A 974 -8.37 -4.45 -41.98
N LEU A 975 -8.12 -4.14 -43.26
CA LEU A 975 -7.46 -2.89 -43.66
C LEU A 975 -8.52 -1.79 -43.76
N ASP A 976 -8.18 -0.55 -43.38
CA ASP A 976 -9.10 0.59 -43.47
C ASP A 976 -9.56 0.85 -44.92
N GLU A 977 -8.67 0.63 -45.90
CA GLU A 977 -9.00 0.52 -47.32
C GLU A 977 -8.39 -0.74 -47.95
N PRO A 978 -9.08 -1.41 -48.90
CA PRO A 978 -8.53 -2.60 -49.56
C PRO A 978 -7.32 -2.28 -50.46
N ALA A 979 -6.17 -2.90 -50.22
CA ALA A 979 -4.90 -2.51 -50.85
C ALA A 979 -4.40 -3.51 -51.91
N SER A 980 -3.71 -3.02 -52.96
CA SER A 980 -3.11 -3.90 -53.98
C SER A 980 -1.75 -4.50 -53.55
N ALA A 981 -1.11 -3.92 -52.55
CA ALA A 981 0.08 -4.40 -51.87
C ALA A 981 0.13 -3.92 -50.41
N LEU A 982 0.80 -4.69 -49.56
CA LEU A 982 0.91 -4.48 -48.12
C LEU A 982 2.35 -4.76 -47.64
N ALA A 983 2.90 -3.90 -46.79
CA ALA A 983 4.08 -4.21 -45.98
C ALA A 983 3.72 -4.15 -44.49
N VAL A 984 4.32 -5.04 -43.70
CA VAL A 984 4.11 -5.10 -42.25
C VAL A 984 5.20 -4.28 -41.57
N LEU A 985 4.83 -3.34 -40.69
CA LEU A 985 5.76 -2.51 -39.93
C LEU A 985 5.80 -2.99 -38.48
N GLY A 986 6.96 -3.47 -38.03
CA GLY A 986 7.09 -4.25 -36.80
C GLY A 986 8.53 -4.69 -36.50
N ALA A 987 8.68 -5.53 -35.48
CA ALA A 987 9.93 -6.24 -35.18
C ALA A 987 9.64 -7.58 -34.47
N ALA A 988 10.69 -8.35 -34.19
CA ALA A 988 10.60 -9.62 -33.47
C ALA A 988 11.33 -9.60 -32.12
N THR A 989 10.96 -10.50 -31.23
CA THR A 989 11.66 -10.76 -29.95
C THR A 989 12.28 -12.15 -29.92
N ASN A 990 13.25 -12.35 -29.03
CA ASN A 990 13.95 -13.63 -28.82
C ASN A 990 14.65 -14.20 -30.08
N GLY A 991 15.03 -13.34 -31.03
CA GLY A 991 15.68 -13.68 -32.29
C GLY A 991 14.87 -13.27 -33.53
N THR A 992 15.40 -13.56 -34.73
CA THR A 992 14.64 -13.44 -35.98
C THR A 992 13.47 -14.43 -35.97
N GLN A 993 12.25 -13.95 -36.18
CA GLN A 993 11.04 -14.77 -36.11
C GLN A 993 10.30 -14.85 -37.44
N THR A 994 9.51 -15.91 -37.62
CA THR A 994 8.71 -16.12 -38.83
C THR A 994 7.38 -16.81 -38.54
N GLY A 995 6.41 -16.63 -39.43
CA GLY A 995 5.12 -17.31 -39.41
C GLY A 995 4.33 -17.13 -40.72
N ASP A 996 3.33 -17.99 -40.96
CA ASP A 996 2.43 -17.84 -42.10
C ASP A 996 1.38 -16.74 -41.81
N LEU A 997 1.43 -15.63 -42.54
CA LEU A 997 0.40 -14.58 -42.55
C LEU A 997 -0.55 -14.85 -43.74
N VAL A 998 -1.86 -14.82 -43.51
CA VAL A 998 -2.86 -15.10 -44.55
C VAL A 998 -3.51 -13.81 -45.01
N MET A 999 -3.28 -13.41 -46.26
CA MET A 999 -4.01 -12.30 -46.88
C MET A 999 -5.36 -12.79 -47.38
N HIS A 1000 -6.45 -12.11 -46.99
CA HIS A 1000 -7.79 -12.30 -47.54
C HIS A 1000 -8.01 -11.30 -48.67
N LEU A 1001 -8.63 -11.75 -49.75
CA LEU A 1001 -8.86 -10.95 -50.95
C LEU A 1001 -10.34 -10.61 -51.16
N ASP A 1002 -10.60 -9.51 -51.86
CA ASP A 1002 -11.91 -9.04 -52.28
C ASP A 1002 -12.73 -10.07 -53.08
N ASP A 1003 -12.06 -10.95 -53.84
CA ASP A 1003 -12.70 -12.07 -54.56
C ASP A 1003 -13.07 -13.28 -53.68
N GLY A 1004 -12.74 -13.22 -52.37
CA GLY A 1004 -12.96 -14.28 -51.39
C GLY A 1004 -11.88 -15.37 -51.35
N THR A 1005 -10.71 -15.14 -51.98
CA THR A 1005 -9.57 -16.07 -51.94
C THR A 1005 -8.61 -15.76 -50.79
N GLU A 1006 -8.20 -16.79 -50.05
CA GLU A 1006 -7.11 -16.75 -49.07
C GLU A 1006 -5.74 -16.97 -49.75
N LYS A 1007 -4.73 -16.19 -49.36
CA LYS A 1007 -3.34 -16.32 -49.85
C LYS A 1007 -2.33 -16.22 -48.69
N PRO A 1008 -1.76 -17.36 -48.24
CA PRO A 1008 -0.67 -17.34 -47.25
C PRO A 1008 0.63 -16.79 -47.86
N VAL A 1009 1.37 -16.03 -47.05
CA VAL A 1009 2.70 -15.50 -47.28
C VAL A 1009 3.56 -15.66 -46.02
N SER A 1010 4.87 -15.79 -46.19
CA SER A 1010 5.79 -15.88 -45.06
C SER A 1010 6.06 -14.48 -44.50
N LEU A 1011 5.60 -14.20 -43.28
CA LEU A 1011 6.08 -13.07 -42.49
C LEU A 1011 7.42 -13.46 -41.87
N GLU A 1012 8.42 -12.59 -41.97
CA GLU A 1012 9.73 -12.74 -41.32
C GLU A 1012 10.17 -11.34 -40.87
N LEU A 1013 10.49 -11.18 -39.59
CA LEU A 1013 10.94 -9.92 -38.99
C LEU A 1013 12.24 -10.13 -38.22
N GLY A 1014 13.16 -9.17 -38.36
CA GLY A 1014 14.41 -9.14 -37.59
C GLY A 1014 14.15 -8.95 -36.09
N ASP A 1015 15.03 -9.52 -35.25
CA ASP A 1015 15.03 -9.23 -33.82
C ASP A 1015 15.19 -7.72 -33.59
N TRP A 1016 14.45 -7.19 -32.62
CA TRP A 1016 14.41 -5.76 -32.35
C TRP A 1016 15.71 -5.18 -31.82
N ILE A 1017 16.60 -5.97 -31.20
CA ILE A 1017 17.92 -5.54 -30.68
C ILE A 1017 19.07 -6.07 -31.57
N PHE A 1018 18.96 -7.31 -32.05
CA PHE A 1018 20.04 -8.05 -32.71
C PHE A 1018 19.59 -8.67 -34.05
N PRO A 1019 19.33 -7.85 -35.09
CA PRO A 1019 18.38 -8.22 -36.15
C PRO A 1019 18.75 -9.47 -36.97
N THR A 1020 20.06 -9.70 -37.11
CA THR A 1020 20.67 -10.86 -37.78
C THR A 1020 21.59 -11.67 -36.84
N GLY A 1021 21.50 -11.46 -35.52
CA GLY A 1021 22.28 -12.12 -34.47
C GLY A 1021 23.07 -11.15 -33.57
N GLU A 1022 23.57 -11.68 -32.44
CA GLU A 1022 24.26 -10.97 -31.36
C GLU A 1022 25.28 -9.92 -31.87
N GLY A 1023 25.08 -8.66 -31.49
CA GLY A 1023 25.93 -7.53 -31.87
C GLY A 1023 25.83 -7.06 -33.32
N SER A 1024 24.84 -7.55 -34.09
CA SER A 1024 24.55 -7.05 -35.44
C SER A 1024 23.65 -5.81 -35.42
N THR A 1025 23.79 -4.96 -36.44
CA THR A 1025 22.89 -3.84 -36.74
C THR A 1025 22.44 -3.84 -38.21
N GLU A 1026 22.65 -4.95 -38.93
CA GLU A 1026 22.16 -5.13 -40.30
C GLU A 1026 20.84 -5.91 -40.27
N ALA A 1027 19.78 -5.35 -40.88
CA ALA A 1027 18.48 -5.99 -41.03
C ALA A 1027 18.57 -7.33 -41.79
N ILE A 1028 17.57 -8.20 -41.60
CA ILE A 1028 17.45 -9.44 -42.36
C ILE A 1028 17.19 -9.15 -43.85
N PRO A 1029 17.46 -10.11 -44.76
CA PRO A 1029 16.99 -10.02 -46.14
C PRO A 1029 15.48 -9.76 -46.19
N ASP A 1030 15.05 -8.96 -47.16
CA ASP A 1030 13.65 -8.61 -47.39
C ASP A 1030 12.96 -7.87 -46.20
N ASN A 1031 13.76 -7.22 -45.33
CA ASN A 1031 13.34 -6.19 -44.37
C ASN A 1031 14.11 -4.88 -44.60
N THR A 1032 13.45 -3.75 -44.39
CA THR A 1032 14.02 -2.40 -44.39
C THR A 1032 13.89 -1.78 -43.00
N THR A 1033 14.99 -1.37 -42.37
CA THR A 1033 14.93 -0.56 -41.13
C THR A 1033 14.29 0.80 -41.43
N ILE A 1034 13.19 1.12 -40.74
CA ILE A 1034 12.51 2.42 -40.85
C ILE A 1034 12.82 3.36 -39.67
N ALA A 1035 13.18 2.82 -38.50
CA ALA A 1035 13.63 3.60 -37.34
C ALA A 1035 14.70 2.85 -36.54
N GLN A 1036 15.60 3.61 -35.91
CA GLN A 1036 16.68 3.11 -35.04
C GLN A 1036 16.90 4.09 -33.88
N MET A 1037 16.92 3.60 -32.63
CA MET A 1037 17.10 4.41 -31.41
C MET A 1037 17.77 3.61 -30.28
N ASP A 1038 18.05 4.21 -29.12
CA ASP A 1038 18.45 3.47 -27.91
C ASP A 1038 17.25 2.67 -27.36
N ARG A 1039 17.51 1.48 -26.78
CA ARG A 1039 16.53 0.67 -26.05
C ARG A 1039 16.04 1.39 -24.78
N ARG A 1040 14.77 1.20 -24.44
CA ARG A 1040 14.16 1.72 -23.21
C ARG A 1040 14.06 0.66 -22.10
N ASN A 1041 14.16 1.11 -20.86
CA ASN A 1041 14.11 0.31 -19.61
C ASN A 1041 15.20 -0.77 -19.44
N GLY A 1042 16.28 -0.73 -20.23
CA GLY A 1042 17.40 -1.70 -20.15
C GLY A 1042 18.76 -1.10 -20.51
N ASP A 1043 19.74 -1.96 -20.81
CA ASP A 1043 21.05 -1.53 -21.33
C ASP A 1043 20.91 -0.75 -22.65
N LYS A 1044 21.87 0.15 -22.89
CA LYS A 1044 21.95 1.06 -24.06
C LYS A 1044 22.36 0.35 -25.35
N ASP A 1045 21.72 -0.77 -25.64
CA ASP A 1045 21.67 -1.37 -26.96
C ASP A 1045 20.80 -0.51 -27.88
N GLN A 1046 20.92 -0.73 -29.19
CA GLN A 1046 20.11 -0.02 -30.18
C GLN A 1046 18.94 -0.91 -30.60
N VAL A 1047 17.73 -0.35 -30.63
CA VAL A 1047 16.52 -1.03 -31.10
C VAL A 1047 16.04 -0.51 -32.45
N PHE A 1048 15.44 -1.41 -33.22
CA PHE A 1048 15.12 -1.24 -34.63
C PHE A 1048 13.64 -1.53 -34.91
N VAL A 1049 13.02 -0.74 -35.77
CA VAL A 1049 11.70 -1.05 -36.37
C VAL A 1049 11.92 -1.34 -37.85
N PHE A 1050 11.29 -2.40 -38.38
CA PHE A 1050 11.41 -2.84 -39.76
C PHE A 1050 10.08 -2.69 -40.52
N ALA A 1051 10.18 -2.51 -41.83
CA ALA A 1051 9.12 -2.80 -42.80
C ALA A 1051 9.52 -4.03 -43.62
N THR A 1052 8.58 -4.93 -43.92
CA THR A 1052 8.81 -6.04 -44.87
C THR A 1052 8.85 -5.55 -46.32
N GLU A 1053 9.50 -6.30 -47.22
CA GLU A 1053 9.23 -6.15 -48.65
C GLU A 1053 7.71 -6.36 -48.95
N PRO A 1054 7.10 -5.61 -49.89
CA PRO A 1054 5.65 -5.65 -50.11
C PRO A 1054 5.07 -7.01 -50.54
N PHE A 1055 4.17 -7.54 -49.73
CA PHE A 1055 3.26 -8.62 -50.09
C PHE A 1055 2.21 -8.10 -51.07
N LYS A 1056 2.22 -8.59 -52.32
CA LYS A 1056 1.33 -8.09 -53.39
C LYS A 1056 0.12 -8.99 -53.62
N ALA A 1057 -1.03 -8.41 -53.91
CA ALA A 1057 -2.22 -9.13 -54.36
C ALA A 1057 -1.97 -9.84 -55.72
N PRO A 1058 -2.80 -10.83 -56.10
CA PRO A 1058 -2.92 -11.27 -57.49
C PRO A 1058 -3.34 -10.12 -58.43
N GLU A 1059 -2.99 -10.21 -59.71
CA GLU A 1059 -3.35 -9.18 -60.71
C GLU A 1059 -4.88 -9.05 -60.86
N GLY A 1060 -5.44 -7.94 -60.36
CA GLY A 1060 -6.87 -7.64 -60.41
C GLY A 1060 -7.69 -8.06 -59.18
N ALA A 1061 -7.04 -8.31 -58.04
CA ALA A 1061 -7.65 -8.47 -56.73
C ALA A 1061 -7.03 -7.48 -55.71
N LEU A 1062 -7.71 -7.23 -54.61
CA LEU A 1062 -7.26 -6.35 -53.50
C LEU A 1062 -7.25 -7.14 -52.18
N ILE A 1063 -6.28 -6.86 -51.32
CA ILE A 1063 -6.21 -7.37 -49.94
C ILE A 1063 -7.24 -6.61 -49.12
N THR A 1064 -8.14 -7.29 -48.43
CA THR A 1064 -9.19 -6.68 -47.58
C THR A 1064 -8.90 -6.86 -46.09
N SER A 1065 -8.28 -7.97 -45.71
CA SER A 1065 -7.83 -8.24 -44.34
C SER A 1065 -6.64 -9.20 -44.33
N VAL A 1066 -5.97 -9.32 -43.18
CA VAL A 1066 -4.91 -10.30 -42.94
C VAL A 1066 -5.14 -11.06 -41.65
N THR A 1067 -4.93 -12.38 -41.64
CA THR A 1067 -4.76 -13.16 -40.41
C THR A 1067 -3.27 -13.24 -40.10
N PHE A 1068 -2.86 -12.75 -38.94
CA PHE A 1068 -1.49 -12.89 -38.45
C PHE A 1068 -1.15 -14.36 -38.15
N PRO A 1069 0.15 -14.73 -38.06
CA PRO A 1069 0.53 -16.00 -37.46
C PRO A 1069 0.18 -16.06 -35.96
N SER A 1070 0.09 -17.27 -35.39
CA SER A 1070 0.14 -17.45 -33.93
C SER A 1070 1.59 -17.57 -33.47
N ASN A 1071 2.25 -16.44 -33.21
CA ASN A 1071 3.63 -16.37 -32.73
C ASN A 1071 3.81 -15.12 -31.84
N GLY A 1072 3.82 -15.33 -30.52
CA GLY A 1072 3.95 -14.25 -29.53
C GLY A 1072 5.30 -13.54 -29.49
N ASP A 1073 6.26 -13.94 -30.33
CA ASP A 1073 7.52 -13.21 -30.55
C ASP A 1073 7.51 -12.32 -31.82
N LEU A 1074 6.38 -12.22 -32.54
CA LEU A 1074 6.19 -11.29 -33.65
C LEU A 1074 5.27 -10.14 -33.23
N HIS A 1075 5.73 -8.91 -33.48
CA HIS A 1075 5.09 -7.67 -33.03
C HIS A 1075 4.85 -6.70 -34.19
N VAL A 1076 3.64 -6.16 -34.31
CA VAL A 1076 3.24 -5.28 -35.42
C VAL A 1076 2.69 -3.95 -34.88
N PHE A 1077 3.27 -2.84 -35.35
CA PHE A 1077 2.81 -1.48 -35.05
C PHE A 1077 1.76 -1.02 -36.06
N THR A 1078 2.04 -1.11 -37.36
CA THR A 1078 1.16 -0.61 -38.43
C THR A 1078 1.39 -1.38 -39.73
N PHE A 1079 0.63 -1.03 -40.77
CA PHE A 1079 0.87 -1.48 -42.14
C PHE A 1079 1.21 -0.29 -43.03
N ALA A 1080 2.00 -0.54 -44.08
CA ALA A 1080 2.04 0.33 -45.24
C ALA A 1080 1.23 -0.31 -46.37
N THR A 1081 0.33 0.45 -46.97
CA THR A 1081 -0.55 0.03 -48.06
C THR A 1081 -0.22 0.80 -49.34
N SER A 1082 -0.50 0.21 -50.49
CA SER A 1082 -0.59 1.01 -51.71
C SER A 1082 -1.92 1.75 -51.73
N GLU A 1083 -1.89 3.05 -52.07
CA GLU A 1083 -3.07 3.74 -52.56
C GLU A 1083 -3.73 2.89 -53.66
N VAL A 1084 -5.04 2.69 -53.56
CA VAL A 1084 -5.82 2.35 -54.74
C VAL A 1084 -5.97 3.63 -55.53
N GLU A 1085 -5.41 3.66 -56.75
CA GLU A 1085 -5.91 4.58 -57.77
C GLU A 1085 -7.41 4.27 -57.94
N ASP A 1086 -8.29 5.09 -57.31
CA ASP A 1086 -9.72 5.09 -57.65
C ASP A 1086 -9.79 5.17 -59.18
N PRO A 1087 -10.39 4.20 -59.88
CA PRO A 1087 -10.11 3.95 -61.30
C PRO A 1087 -10.83 4.97 -62.20
N GLU A 1088 -10.36 6.22 -62.12
CA GLU A 1088 -11.06 7.48 -62.37
C GLU A 1088 -12.58 7.32 -62.28
N SER A 1089 -13.15 7.57 -61.09
CA SER A 1089 -14.54 8.01 -61.00
C SER A 1089 -14.69 9.37 -61.71
N GLU A 1090 -14.66 9.37 -63.06
CA GLU A 1090 -14.96 10.54 -63.90
C GLU A 1090 -16.27 11.11 -63.36
N PRO A 1091 -16.24 12.29 -62.69
CA PRO A 1091 -17.26 12.63 -61.72
C PRO A 1091 -18.60 12.68 -62.44
N VAL A 1092 -19.59 11.98 -61.90
CA VAL A 1092 -20.71 11.51 -62.73
C VAL A 1092 -21.42 12.71 -63.34
N GLU A 1093 -21.34 12.86 -64.67
CA GLU A 1093 -21.85 14.04 -65.36
C GLU A 1093 -23.37 14.06 -65.27
N ILE A 1094 -23.89 14.81 -64.30
CA ILE A 1094 -25.30 15.14 -64.18
C ILE A 1094 -25.64 15.93 -65.43
N THR A 1095 -26.56 15.40 -66.23
CA THR A 1095 -26.90 15.90 -67.57
C THR A 1095 -28.25 16.62 -67.63
N GLU A 1096 -29.07 16.49 -66.58
CA GLU A 1096 -30.34 17.20 -66.40
C GLU A 1096 -30.63 17.29 -64.89
N ILE A 1097 -31.00 18.49 -64.41
CA ILE A 1097 -31.60 18.68 -63.08
C ILE A 1097 -33.05 19.13 -63.34
N PRO A 1098 -34.08 18.47 -62.77
CA PRO A 1098 -35.47 18.92 -62.92
C PRO A 1098 -35.66 20.34 -62.39
N ASP A 1099 -36.33 21.19 -63.16
CA ASP A 1099 -36.59 22.58 -62.75
C ASP A 1099 -37.34 22.64 -61.41
N VAL A 1100 -36.87 23.49 -60.50
CA VAL A 1100 -37.52 23.76 -59.21
C VAL A 1100 -38.95 24.27 -59.48
N THR A 1101 -39.94 23.57 -58.94
CA THR A 1101 -41.35 23.86 -59.22
C THR A 1101 -41.91 24.85 -58.22
N PHE A 1102 -42.09 26.10 -58.63
CA PHE A 1102 -42.73 27.16 -57.84
C PHE A 1102 -44.24 27.18 -58.10
N THR A 1103 -45.03 27.19 -57.02
CA THR A 1103 -46.49 27.33 -57.05
C THR A 1103 -46.88 28.63 -56.35
N ASP A 1104 -47.26 29.63 -57.15
CA ASP A 1104 -47.74 30.95 -56.70
C ASP A 1104 -49.28 30.96 -56.76
N GLU A 1105 -49.93 31.00 -55.59
CA GLU A 1105 -51.36 31.27 -55.40
C GLU A 1105 -51.55 32.64 -54.73
N SER A 1106 -50.94 33.68 -55.33
CA SER A 1106 -51.08 35.13 -55.08
C SER A 1106 -51.99 35.54 -53.91
N GLY A 1107 -51.36 35.85 -52.77
CA GLY A 1107 -52.06 36.28 -51.56
C GLY A 1107 -52.64 35.14 -50.71
N THR A 1108 -52.05 33.94 -50.76
CA THR A 1108 -52.40 32.84 -49.86
C THR A 1108 -51.18 32.11 -49.30
N ASP A 1109 -51.32 31.57 -48.08
CA ASP A 1109 -50.34 30.79 -47.32
C ASP A 1109 -49.95 29.43 -47.98
N LYS A 1110 -50.15 29.29 -49.30
CA LYS A 1110 -49.83 28.10 -50.11
C LYS A 1110 -48.67 28.33 -51.09
N ASP A 1111 -48.09 29.52 -51.11
CA ASP A 1111 -46.93 29.82 -51.93
C ASP A 1111 -45.78 28.88 -51.52
N VAL A 1112 -45.39 27.99 -52.43
CA VAL A 1112 -44.41 26.91 -52.18
C VAL A 1112 -43.44 26.73 -53.34
N PHE A 1113 -42.24 26.24 -53.03
CA PHE A 1113 -41.36 25.63 -54.02
C PHE A 1113 -41.12 24.15 -53.71
N THR A 1114 -40.94 23.34 -54.75
CA THR A 1114 -40.55 21.93 -54.65
C THR A 1114 -39.18 21.74 -55.29
N VAL A 1115 -38.20 21.30 -54.50
CA VAL A 1115 -36.96 20.68 -54.99
C VAL A 1115 -37.18 19.18 -55.11
N HIS A 1116 -36.56 18.56 -56.11
CA HIS A 1116 -36.73 17.13 -56.39
C HIS A 1116 -35.52 16.34 -55.89
N ASP A 1117 -35.74 15.08 -55.52
CA ASP A 1117 -34.66 14.14 -55.22
C ASP A 1117 -33.86 13.86 -56.51
N VAL A 1118 -32.57 14.20 -56.49
CA VAL A 1118 -31.64 14.02 -57.61
C VAL A 1118 -30.30 13.57 -57.04
N THR A 1119 -29.95 12.31 -57.28
CA THR A 1119 -28.68 11.72 -56.84
C THR A 1119 -27.50 12.55 -57.36
N GLY A 1120 -26.65 13.03 -56.46
CA GLY A 1120 -25.48 13.86 -56.77
C GLY A 1120 -25.72 15.37 -56.81
N VAL A 1121 -26.92 15.86 -56.46
CA VAL A 1121 -27.22 17.29 -56.33
C VAL A 1121 -27.52 17.64 -54.88
N GLU A 1122 -26.83 18.63 -54.34
CA GLU A 1122 -27.26 19.35 -53.15
C GLU A 1122 -28.00 20.64 -53.56
N PHE A 1123 -29.17 20.88 -52.96
CA PHE A 1123 -29.94 22.11 -53.15
C PHE A 1123 -29.75 23.04 -51.96
N LEU A 1124 -29.64 24.34 -52.22
CA LEU A 1124 -29.53 25.38 -51.20
C LEU A 1124 -30.61 26.44 -51.42
N SER A 1125 -31.23 26.91 -50.34
CA SER A 1125 -32.17 28.04 -50.35
C SER A 1125 -31.48 29.28 -49.79
N ASP A 1126 -31.30 30.30 -50.64
CA ASP A 1126 -30.63 31.58 -50.32
C ASP A 1126 -29.21 31.45 -49.68
N GLY A 1127 -28.60 30.26 -49.74
CA GLY A 1127 -27.24 29.96 -49.27
C GLY A 1127 -27.13 28.78 -48.29
N GLU A 1128 -28.25 28.30 -47.72
CA GLU A 1128 -28.27 27.21 -46.73
C GLU A 1128 -28.79 25.90 -47.37
N PRO A 1129 -28.20 24.72 -47.10
CA PRO A 1129 -28.66 23.43 -47.65
C PRO A 1129 -30.11 23.06 -47.27
N ILE A 1130 -30.80 22.34 -48.16
CA ILE A 1130 -32.17 21.84 -47.97
C ILE A 1130 -32.37 20.44 -48.56
N ASP A 1131 -33.13 19.60 -47.84
CA ASP A 1131 -33.53 18.26 -48.31
C ASP A 1131 -34.45 18.28 -49.55
N PRO A 1132 -34.58 17.15 -50.27
CA PRO A 1132 -35.65 16.93 -51.25
C PRO A 1132 -37.05 17.06 -50.62
N GLY A 1133 -37.75 18.15 -50.94
CA GLY A 1133 -39.00 18.49 -50.25
C GLY A 1133 -39.83 19.58 -50.94
N THR A 1134 -40.96 19.93 -50.31
CA THR A 1134 -41.82 21.05 -50.70
C THR A 1134 -41.93 22.02 -49.53
N TYR A 1135 -41.49 23.25 -49.75
CA TYR A 1135 -41.26 24.25 -48.72
C TYR A 1135 -42.15 25.48 -48.92
N PRO A 1136 -42.74 26.06 -47.86
CA PRO A 1136 -43.44 27.34 -47.94
C PRO A 1136 -42.44 28.48 -48.22
N ALA A 1137 -42.85 29.46 -49.02
CA ALA A 1137 -42.01 30.60 -49.39
C ALA A 1137 -42.83 31.88 -49.60
N GLU A 1138 -42.26 33.02 -49.23
CA GLU A 1138 -42.82 34.34 -49.48
C GLU A 1138 -41.73 35.27 -50.05
N GLY A 1139 -42.11 36.19 -50.94
CA GLY A 1139 -41.17 37.17 -51.52
C GLY A 1139 -40.27 36.58 -52.60
N THR A 1140 -39.00 37.01 -52.66
CA THR A 1140 -38.01 36.49 -53.61
C THR A 1140 -37.18 35.41 -52.92
N VAL A 1141 -37.16 34.20 -53.51
CA VAL A 1141 -36.32 33.07 -53.07
C VAL A 1141 -35.44 32.66 -54.24
N THR A 1142 -34.15 32.45 -53.97
CA THR A 1142 -33.19 31.87 -54.92
C THR A 1142 -32.80 30.48 -54.47
N ILE A 1143 -33.18 29.46 -55.24
CA ILE A 1143 -32.68 28.10 -55.04
C ILE A 1143 -31.47 27.90 -55.95
N THR A 1144 -30.35 27.44 -55.39
CA THR A 1144 -29.17 27.00 -56.16
C THR A 1144 -28.97 25.51 -56.01
N ALA A 1145 -28.47 24.86 -57.05
CA ALA A 1145 -27.94 23.50 -57.01
C ALA A 1145 -26.41 23.56 -57.06
N GLN A 1146 -25.73 22.74 -56.26
CA GLN A 1146 -24.31 22.43 -56.41
C GLN A 1146 -24.10 20.91 -56.50
N PRO A 1147 -23.06 20.42 -57.18
CA PRO A 1147 -22.79 19.00 -57.22
C PRO A 1147 -22.36 18.53 -55.82
N ALA A 1148 -22.90 17.40 -55.39
CA ALA A 1148 -22.36 16.68 -54.25
C ALA A 1148 -20.97 16.10 -54.61
N GLU A 1149 -20.23 15.68 -53.60
CA GLU A 1149 -18.92 15.05 -53.78
C GLU A 1149 -18.98 13.83 -54.71
N GLY A 1150 -18.04 13.73 -55.66
CA GLY A 1150 -18.04 12.73 -56.73
C GLY A 1150 -18.86 13.07 -58.00
N TYR A 1151 -19.50 14.25 -58.09
CA TYR A 1151 -20.33 14.64 -59.23
C TYR A 1151 -19.87 15.94 -59.91
N VAL A 1152 -20.24 16.14 -61.17
CA VAL A 1152 -20.16 17.45 -61.86
C VAL A 1152 -21.38 17.70 -62.74
N PHE A 1153 -21.67 18.98 -63.01
CA PHE A 1153 -22.75 19.38 -63.91
C PHE A 1153 -22.28 19.53 -65.36
N ALA A 1154 -23.08 19.00 -66.30
CA ALA A 1154 -22.84 19.17 -67.72
C ALA A 1154 -22.83 20.66 -68.14
N PRO A 1155 -21.97 21.09 -69.08
CA PRO A 1155 -21.87 22.49 -69.51
C PRO A 1155 -23.17 23.05 -70.11
N GLY A 1156 -23.91 23.83 -69.30
CA GLY A 1156 -25.14 24.53 -69.72
C GLY A 1156 -26.42 24.10 -68.99
N ILE A 1157 -26.33 23.32 -67.91
CA ILE A 1157 -27.43 23.03 -66.98
C ILE A 1157 -27.88 24.30 -66.23
N THR A 1158 -29.17 24.34 -65.88
CA THR A 1158 -29.71 25.31 -64.91
C THR A 1158 -29.30 24.90 -63.51
N THR A 1159 -28.60 25.78 -62.79
CA THR A 1159 -28.12 25.55 -61.41
C THR A 1159 -28.62 26.60 -60.43
N GLU A 1160 -29.49 27.51 -60.90
CA GLU A 1160 -30.02 28.64 -60.14
C GLU A 1160 -31.45 28.93 -60.63
N TRP A 1161 -32.41 28.91 -59.70
CA TRP A 1161 -33.82 29.19 -59.94
C TRP A 1161 -34.29 30.27 -58.96
N GLY A 1162 -34.35 31.51 -59.45
CA GLY A 1162 -34.95 32.63 -58.73
C GLY A 1162 -36.45 32.76 -59.05
N HIS A 1163 -37.29 32.75 -58.02
CA HIS A 1163 -38.71 33.09 -58.13
C HIS A 1163 -39.08 34.28 -57.24
N THR A 1164 -40.16 34.98 -57.56
CA THR A 1164 -40.69 36.05 -56.70
C THR A 1164 -42.20 35.90 -56.61
N PHE A 1165 -42.65 35.36 -55.48
CA PHE A 1165 -44.05 35.06 -55.21
C PHE A 1165 -44.88 36.33 -55.08
N SER A 1166 -46.08 36.31 -55.67
CA SER A 1166 -46.85 37.51 -55.96
C SER A 1166 -47.74 37.98 -54.80
N SER A 1167 -47.19 38.85 -53.96
CA SER A 1167 -47.98 39.54 -52.91
C SER A 1167 -49.23 40.22 -53.48
N GLU A 1168 -50.32 40.25 -52.71
CA GLU A 1168 -51.72 40.59 -53.09
C GLU A 1168 -51.96 42.01 -53.69
N SER A 1169 -50.90 42.77 -54.00
CA SER A 1169 -50.98 44.19 -54.36
C SER A 1169 -50.55 44.56 -55.80
N ASP A 1170 -49.85 43.69 -56.54
CA ASP A 1170 -49.27 44.08 -57.84
C ASP A 1170 -50.21 43.87 -59.05
N SER A 1171 -51.39 44.49 -58.99
CA SER A 1171 -52.29 44.65 -60.14
C SER A 1171 -52.57 46.13 -60.42
N SER A 1172 -52.10 46.64 -61.57
CA SER A 1172 -52.00 48.09 -61.81
C SER A 1172 -52.91 48.60 -62.96
N GLU A 1173 -53.92 49.41 -62.61
CA GLU A 1173 -54.60 50.33 -63.55
C GLU A 1173 -54.77 51.76 -62.97
N SER A 1174 -53.69 52.54 -63.08
CA SER A 1174 -53.67 53.99 -63.43
C SER A 1174 -54.61 55.03 -62.77
N ASP A 1175 -53.96 55.95 -62.03
CA ASP A 1175 -54.09 57.44 -62.12
C ASP A 1175 -55.33 58.14 -61.49
N PRO A 1176 -55.31 59.46 -61.20
CA PRO A 1176 -54.76 59.97 -59.94
C PRO A 1176 -55.69 60.94 -59.17
N GLY A 1177 -55.54 61.03 -57.83
CA GLY A 1177 -56.33 61.98 -57.02
C GLY A 1177 -55.77 62.23 -55.61
N SER A 1178 -55.45 63.50 -55.31
CA SER A 1178 -54.84 63.95 -54.05
C SER A 1178 -55.72 63.82 -52.79
N GLY A 1179 -55.13 63.33 -51.69
CA GLY A 1179 -54.95 64.19 -50.50
C GLY A 1179 -55.78 63.96 -49.23
N GLY A 1180 -55.29 63.05 -48.38
CA GLY A 1180 -55.19 63.22 -46.90
C GLY A 1180 -56.45 63.11 -46.03
N GLY A 1181 -56.23 62.82 -44.73
CA GLY A 1181 -57.23 62.98 -43.66
C GLY A 1181 -57.61 61.71 -42.89
N ASP A 1182 -56.77 61.35 -41.91
CA ASP A 1182 -57.07 61.06 -40.50
C ASP A 1182 -58.34 60.29 -40.04
N GLU A 1183 -58.11 59.47 -39.00
CA GLU A 1183 -59.02 59.04 -37.92
C GLU A 1183 -60.24 58.11 -38.19
N ALA A 1184 -60.01 56.83 -37.90
CA ALA A 1184 -60.63 56.05 -36.79
C ALA A 1184 -62.16 55.88 -36.68
N GLY A 1185 -62.58 54.65 -36.30
CA GLY A 1185 -63.75 54.44 -35.45
C GLY A 1185 -64.59 53.17 -35.67
N ASP A 1186 -64.39 52.17 -34.80
CA ASP A 1186 -65.42 51.35 -34.11
C ASP A 1186 -66.53 50.61 -34.93
N GLY A 1187 -67.28 49.68 -34.32
CA GLY A 1187 -68.59 49.33 -34.90
C GLY A 1187 -69.37 48.14 -34.33
N SER A 1188 -68.74 46.96 -34.19
CA SER A 1188 -69.23 45.78 -33.44
C SER A 1188 -70.51 45.02 -33.91
N VAL A 1189 -70.71 43.81 -33.34
CA VAL A 1189 -72.00 43.07 -33.14
C VAL A 1189 -72.66 42.45 -34.41
N HIS A 1190 -72.96 41.14 -34.52
CA HIS A 1190 -73.86 40.31 -33.67
C HIS A 1190 -73.66 38.77 -33.83
N LYS A 1191 -74.20 37.96 -32.89
CA LYS A 1191 -74.42 36.48 -32.94
C LYS A 1191 -75.91 36.18 -33.32
N PRO A 1192 -76.45 34.95 -33.56
CA PRO A 1192 -76.24 33.68 -32.80
C PRO A 1192 -76.47 32.28 -33.50
N GLY A 1193 -76.28 31.17 -32.76
CA GLY A 1193 -76.86 29.82 -32.99
C GLY A 1193 -76.10 28.88 -33.96
N ALA A 1194 -75.73 27.61 -33.74
CA ALA A 1194 -75.90 26.56 -32.69
C ALA A 1194 -77.06 25.52 -32.83
N GLU A 1195 -76.73 24.23 -33.09
CA GLU A 1195 -77.48 23.01 -32.69
C GLU A 1195 -76.61 21.71 -32.79
N ASN A 1196 -77.14 20.49 -32.54
CA ASN A 1196 -76.39 19.32 -31.99
C ASN A 1196 -76.33 18.01 -32.86
N ALA A 1197 -75.58 16.99 -32.37
CA ALA A 1197 -75.33 15.61 -32.87
C ALA A 1197 -76.48 14.58 -32.47
N PRO A 1198 -76.37 13.21 -32.37
CA PRO A 1198 -75.24 12.22 -32.53
C PRO A 1198 -75.58 10.78 -33.13
N GLY A 1199 -74.63 9.82 -33.08
CA GLY A 1199 -74.82 8.32 -33.07
C GLY A 1199 -74.50 7.54 -34.37
N ASP A 1200 -74.28 6.20 -34.42
CA ASP A 1200 -73.99 5.13 -33.42
C ASP A 1200 -73.63 3.75 -34.10
N SER A 1201 -73.04 2.78 -33.37
CA SER A 1201 -73.15 1.29 -33.48
C SER A 1201 -72.36 0.36 -34.48
N THR A 1202 -71.55 -0.55 -33.87
CA THR A 1202 -71.46 -2.06 -34.05
C THR A 1202 -70.69 -2.84 -35.17
N ASP A 1203 -70.19 -4.01 -34.70
CA ASP A 1203 -69.42 -5.18 -35.25
C ASP A 1203 -70.32 -6.25 -36.00
N PRO A 1204 -69.94 -7.52 -36.45
CA PRO A 1204 -68.72 -8.37 -36.27
C PRO A 1204 -68.28 -9.33 -37.46
N ASP A 1205 -67.48 -10.38 -37.14
CA ASP A 1205 -66.82 -11.49 -37.92
C ASP A 1205 -67.57 -12.39 -38.96
N SER A 1206 -66.81 -13.07 -39.86
CA SER A 1206 -67.02 -14.50 -40.30
C SER A 1206 -65.91 -15.17 -41.18
N ASP A 1207 -65.74 -16.51 -41.08
CA ASP A 1207 -64.75 -17.44 -41.73
C ASP A 1207 -64.78 -17.67 -43.28
N ALA A 1208 -63.73 -18.32 -43.89
CA ALA A 1208 -63.75 -19.76 -44.33
C ALA A 1208 -62.78 -20.29 -45.47
N SER A 1209 -61.94 -21.31 -45.12
CA SER A 1209 -61.76 -22.65 -45.78
C SER A 1209 -60.80 -23.02 -46.99
N ASN A 1210 -59.98 -24.06 -46.75
CA ASN A 1210 -59.71 -25.33 -47.51
C ASN A 1210 -58.72 -25.56 -48.70
N ASN A 1211 -57.81 -26.55 -48.48
CA ASN A 1211 -57.29 -27.66 -49.36
C ASN A 1211 -56.37 -27.34 -50.59
N THR A 1212 -55.51 -28.24 -51.12
CA THR A 1212 -55.33 -29.73 -51.07
C THR A 1212 -53.85 -30.23 -50.97
N ASP A 1213 -53.69 -31.56 -50.76
CA ASP A 1213 -52.54 -32.48 -50.88
C ASP A 1213 -51.80 -32.45 -52.27
N GLU A 1214 -50.77 -33.24 -52.63
CA GLU A 1214 -50.30 -34.60 -52.21
C GLU A 1214 -48.75 -34.72 -52.17
N SER A 1215 -48.20 -35.90 -51.83
CA SER A 1215 -46.96 -36.07 -51.03
C SER A 1215 -46.06 -37.28 -51.39
N ASP A 1216 -44.78 -37.28 -50.98
CA ASP A 1216 -43.87 -38.44 -51.07
C ASP A 1216 -43.04 -38.72 -49.78
N LEU A 1217 -42.50 -39.93 -49.60
CA LEU A 1217 -42.10 -40.56 -48.30
C LEU A 1217 -40.86 -41.50 -48.44
N PRO A 1218 -40.36 -42.33 -47.46
CA PRO A 1218 -40.81 -42.66 -46.07
C PRO A 1218 -39.74 -42.82 -44.92
N PHE A 1219 -40.20 -42.78 -43.64
CA PHE A 1219 -39.87 -43.57 -42.40
C PHE A 1219 -38.49 -44.25 -42.15
N THR A 1220 -37.94 -44.47 -40.92
CA THR A 1220 -38.38 -44.54 -39.47
C THR A 1220 -37.30 -43.95 -38.52
N GLY A 1221 -37.41 -43.80 -37.18
CA GLY A 1221 -38.49 -44.01 -36.18
C GLY A 1221 -38.09 -44.83 -34.91
N LEU A 1222 -38.27 -44.27 -33.69
CA LEU A 1222 -37.99 -44.82 -32.31
C LEU A 1222 -36.50 -45.06 -31.93
N GLY A 1223 -36.06 -45.08 -30.66
CA GLY A 1223 -36.69 -44.67 -29.39
C GLY A 1223 -36.17 -45.36 -28.08
N LEU A 1224 -35.75 -44.55 -27.08
CA LEU A 1224 -35.71 -44.79 -25.60
C LEU A 1224 -34.61 -45.69 -24.91
N THR A 1225 -34.08 -45.17 -23.78
CA THR A 1225 -33.61 -45.84 -22.51
C THR A 1225 -32.29 -46.67 -22.34
N ILE A 1226 -31.40 -46.14 -21.47
CA ILE A 1226 -30.80 -46.74 -20.23
C ILE A 1226 -29.58 -47.73 -20.24
N LEU A 1227 -28.57 -47.40 -19.39
CA LEU A 1227 -27.51 -48.18 -18.68
C LEU A 1227 -26.55 -49.16 -19.40
N GLY A 1228 -25.23 -49.02 -19.09
CA GLY A 1228 -24.50 -50.11 -18.40
C GLY A 1228 -23.11 -50.59 -18.90
N PHE A 1229 -22.04 -50.11 -18.24
CA PHE A 1229 -20.78 -50.82 -17.84
C PHE A 1229 -19.88 -51.64 -18.82
N SER A 1230 -18.55 -51.47 -18.61
CA SER A 1230 -17.47 -52.49 -18.79
C SER A 1230 -16.99 -52.83 -20.22
N LEU A 1231 -15.72 -53.20 -20.50
CA LEU A 1231 -14.52 -53.48 -19.66
C LEU A 1231 -13.20 -53.39 -20.49
N VAL A 1232 -12.11 -52.78 -19.94
CA VAL A 1232 -10.67 -53.24 -19.93
C VAL A 1232 -9.94 -53.51 -21.29
N PHE A 1233 -8.63 -53.31 -21.53
CA PHE A 1233 -7.28 -53.41 -20.87
C PHE A 1233 -6.34 -52.38 -21.59
N LEU A 1234 -5.07 -52.00 -21.30
CA LEU A 1234 -3.89 -52.13 -20.38
C LEU A 1234 -3.04 -50.83 -20.72
N LEU A 1235 -2.08 -50.21 -20.01
CA LEU A 1235 -1.29 -50.29 -18.74
C LEU A 1235 -0.78 -48.83 -18.47
N ALA A 1236 0.39 -48.60 -17.87
CA ALA A 1236 0.64 -48.32 -16.44
C ALA A 1236 2.05 -47.69 -16.28
N GLY A 1237 2.43 -47.04 -15.17
CA GLY A 1237 1.74 -46.84 -13.89
C GLY A 1237 2.14 -45.51 -13.22
N VAL A 1238 1.50 -45.08 -12.12
CA VAL A 1238 1.68 -45.55 -10.72
C VAL A 1238 3.01 -45.07 -10.12
N GLY A 1239 3.06 -44.42 -8.94
CA GLY A 1239 2.01 -44.39 -7.91
C GLY A 1239 2.09 -43.25 -6.88
N LEU A 1240 1.22 -43.33 -5.88
CA LEU A 1240 0.79 -42.23 -5.01
C LEU A 1240 0.43 -42.77 -3.61
N ARG A 1241 0.75 -42.03 -2.53
CA ARG A 1241 0.27 -42.15 -1.13
C ARG A 1241 0.46 -43.50 -0.39
N LEU A 1242 0.73 -43.43 0.91
CA LEU A 1242 -0.32 -43.59 1.95
C LEU A 1242 0.22 -43.45 3.38
N ALA A 1243 -0.63 -42.98 4.28
CA ALA A 1243 -0.35 -42.83 5.71
C ALA A 1243 -0.81 -44.06 6.53
N SER A 1244 -0.14 -44.32 7.64
CA SER A 1244 -0.75 -44.79 8.91
C SER A 1244 0.33 -44.96 10.00
N GLY A 1245 0.13 -44.36 11.17
CA GLY A 1245 1.10 -44.44 12.27
C GLY A 1245 0.78 -45.55 13.27
N PHE A 1246 1.78 -45.99 14.06
CA PHE A 1246 1.55 -46.52 15.39
C PHE A 1246 2.79 -46.39 16.33
N ARG A 1247 2.54 -46.55 17.63
CA ARG A 1247 3.41 -46.16 18.75
C ARG A 1247 4.72 -46.97 18.94
N ARG A 1248 5.74 -46.20 19.39
CA ARG A 1248 6.75 -46.52 20.44
C ARG A 1248 7.97 -47.44 20.17
N ARG A 1249 9.13 -46.83 20.48
CA ARG A 1249 10.31 -47.34 21.22
C ARG A 1249 11.37 -48.20 20.52
N SER A 1250 12.49 -47.50 20.26
CA SER A 1250 13.81 -47.69 20.91
C SER A 1250 14.91 -48.54 20.24
N THR A 1251 16.15 -48.18 20.60
CA THR A 1251 17.46 -48.85 20.37
C THR A 1251 17.97 -48.92 18.92
N ALA A 1252 18.57 -47.81 18.49
CA ALA A 1252 20.00 -47.66 18.15
C ALA A 1252 20.75 -48.74 17.32
N GLY A 1253 21.53 -48.28 16.34
CA GLY A 1253 22.69 -49.03 15.82
C GLY A 1253 23.17 -48.68 14.40
N ASN A 1254 24.22 -47.84 14.33
CA ASN A 1254 25.28 -47.81 13.30
C ASN A 1254 25.03 -47.30 11.87
N ASP A 1255 25.89 -46.34 11.50
CA ASP A 1255 26.68 -46.23 10.26
C ASP A 1255 25.97 -46.16 8.89
N ILE A 1256 25.64 -44.94 8.45
CA ILE A 1256 26.45 -44.13 7.50
C ILE A 1256 25.77 -42.76 7.30
#